data_AF-A0A0F9I2X1-F1
#
_entry.id   AF-A0A0F9I2X1-F1
#
_cell.length_a   1.000
_cell.length_b   1.000
_cell.length_c   1.000
_cell.angle_alpha   90.00
_cell.angle_beta   90.00
_cell.angle_gamma   90.00
#
_symmetry.space_group_name_H-M   'P 1'
#
loop_
_entity.id
_entity.type
_entity.pdbx_description
1 polymer ?
#
loop_
_entity_poly.entity_id
_entity_poly.type
_entity_poly.pdbx_seq_one_letter_code
_entity_poly.pdbx_strand_id
1 'polypeptide(L)'
;MADTVKYGKGRRDFLNQFLRFEIDRALGARTTVEKSWRGHLVQYRAHPEEGISHFPFEGPLSRDTQILTRGGWKRIDTIAIGELVLTRRDGDGALEWKPVKALPRVFADKLYHFKSRSIDLQVTAGHTMICEMQDYRGETVRMKAHELWEKTGYYLPQHGAWQGKEPKKLFGLDAGDVCELIGWYLSEGYTGKYNITICQSAIANPEKYWRIEQLFNRLGFPFTRSGDTQLSIARRHVPTELFTLLAAERGAKRKRVPDLVFDLSSKLIDRCLSSMMAGDGNIFELGGTHLPKANYYTVSKRLADDVQTLLALTGLHGRIRSRVRVSAGGVIGERQIESSCRQYEVTVCTAPGAKYDRAFHEIIDYNDVAFCVTVDNHAIYARRKGKATWTGNSSKVTVPVMANNVDPIWARYMANIHGAENVWTMRALSEKWVNAAKPLQDFTQWLDVNQLHMWDVNMRAFQDMIKLGTAVYKTGWKFEQRRTWGYDDQLNRVRRTEMINRPVVDHVHIVNFLVPPEARDTDPDVQHGAIWVAERLRPRPPVLRAMARGQEPFLPNFIPEAVETVMRWVENSLTDEESQRNVNDRIGDELSGAFFESREIELWEVHIRFDTTGDGIEEDIIVTYHKPTATILRSVYDWLPGGRPYSVIRYLRGDGFYGIGVG
;
A
#
# COMPACT_ATOMS: atom_id res chain seq x y z
N MET A 1 -9.66 -11.01 53.99
CA MET A 1 -8.19 -11.28 54.01
C MET A 1 -7.70 -11.60 52.59
N ALA A 2 -6.43 -11.35 52.26
CA ALA A 2 -5.88 -11.58 50.92
C ALA A 2 -5.81 -13.06 50.51
N ASP A 3 -5.66 -13.95 51.49
CA ASP A 3 -5.62 -15.39 51.30
C ASP A 3 -6.67 -16.01 52.23
N THR A 4 -7.77 -16.49 51.66
CA THR A 4 -8.84 -17.16 52.43
C THR A 4 -8.81 -18.67 52.27
N VAL A 5 -8.04 -19.18 51.31
CA VAL A 5 -7.93 -20.61 51.01
C VAL A 5 -6.96 -21.28 51.98
N LYS A 6 -7.38 -22.41 52.56
CA LYS A 6 -6.52 -23.24 53.40
C LYS A 6 -5.85 -24.31 52.56
N TYR A 7 -4.52 -24.27 52.49
CA TYR A 7 -3.75 -25.26 51.74
C TYR A 7 -3.23 -26.38 52.63
N GLY A 8 -3.41 -27.62 52.18
CA GLY A 8 -2.71 -28.79 52.71
C GLY A 8 -1.20 -28.73 52.44
N LYS A 9 -0.43 -29.57 53.13
CA LYS A 9 1.04 -29.60 53.01
C LYS A 9 1.48 -29.81 51.56
N GLY A 10 2.22 -28.85 50.99
CA GLY A 10 2.73 -28.91 49.61
C GLY A 10 1.70 -28.66 48.49
N ARG A 11 0.40 -28.51 48.80
CA ARG A 11 -0.65 -28.30 47.79
C ARG A 11 -0.54 -26.93 47.10
N ARG A 12 -0.13 -25.89 47.83
CA ARG A 12 0.11 -24.55 47.27
C ARG A 12 1.24 -24.55 46.23
N ASP A 13 2.33 -25.26 46.52
CA ASP A 13 3.47 -25.37 45.60
C ASP A 13 3.11 -26.19 44.37
N PHE A 14 2.31 -27.26 44.55
CA PHE A 14 1.77 -28.03 43.44
C PHE A 14 0.86 -27.19 42.54
N LEU A 15 -0.03 -26.38 43.12
CA LEU A 15 -0.88 -25.45 42.37
C LEU A 15 -0.04 -24.44 41.57
N ASN A 16 1.04 -23.89 42.15
CA ASN A 16 1.99 -23.03 41.43
C ASN A 16 2.61 -23.73 40.21
N GLN A 17 3.09 -24.96 40.38
CA GLN A 17 3.68 -25.74 39.29
C GLN A 17 2.65 -26.07 38.21
N PHE A 18 1.44 -26.45 38.62
CA PHE A 18 0.30 -26.73 37.75
C PHE A 18 -0.05 -25.50 36.90
N LEU A 19 -0.27 -24.35 37.52
CA LEU A 19 -0.62 -23.10 36.82
C LEU A 19 0.45 -22.68 35.83
N ARG A 20 1.73 -22.80 36.20
CA ARG A 20 2.85 -22.51 35.31
C ARG A 20 2.80 -23.39 34.04
N PHE A 21 2.67 -24.70 34.23
CA PHE A 21 2.65 -25.65 33.11
C PHE A 21 1.42 -25.47 32.22
N GLU A 22 0.24 -25.39 32.80
CA GLU A 22 -1.02 -25.33 32.05
C GLU A 22 -1.20 -24.01 31.29
N ILE A 23 -0.80 -22.87 31.87
CA ILE A 23 -0.81 -21.58 31.16
C ILE A 23 0.17 -21.62 29.97
N ASP A 24 1.37 -22.17 30.14
CA ASP A 24 2.34 -22.32 29.04
C ASP A 24 1.80 -23.25 27.93
N ARG A 25 1.18 -24.37 28.31
CA ARG A 25 0.54 -25.31 27.39
C ARG A 25 -0.59 -24.65 26.60
N ALA A 26 -1.47 -23.91 27.26
CA ALA A 26 -2.59 -23.21 26.62
C ALA A 26 -2.11 -22.10 25.67
N LEU A 27 -1.12 -21.29 26.07
CA LEU A 27 -0.51 -20.27 25.22
C LEU A 27 0.16 -20.90 23.98
N GLY A 28 0.88 -22.01 24.17
CA GLY A 28 1.48 -22.78 23.08
C GLY A 28 0.45 -23.25 22.05
N ALA A 29 -0.60 -23.93 22.50
CA ALA A 29 -1.66 -24.44 21.65
C ALA A 29 -2.41 -23.33 20.88
N ARG A 30 -2.55 -22.15 21.50
CA ARG A 30 -3.25 -20.99 20.95
C ARG A 30 -2.45 -20.20 19.90
N THR A 31 -1.13 -20.39 19.83
CA THR A 31 -0.22 -19.53 19.04
C THR A 31 -0.65 -19.36 17.58
N THR A 32 -1.07 -20.43 16.91
CA THR A 32 -1.52 -20.40 15.51
C THR A 32 -2.79 -19.58 15.34
N VAL A 33 -3.78 -19.77 16.22
CA VAL A 33 -5.07 -19.07 16.19
C VAL A 33 -4.88 -17.58 16.50
N GLU A 34 -4.04 -17.25 17.50
CA GLU A 34 -3.76 -15.87 17.87
C GLU A 34 -3.05 -15.09 16.76
N LYS A 35 -2.16 -15.74 16.00
CA LYS A 35 -1.56 -15.15 14.81
C LYS A 35 -2.62 -14.79 13.76
N SER A 36 -3.60 -15.66 13.55
CA SER A 36 -4.74 -15.39 12.66
C SER A 36 -5.53 -14.18 13.15
N TRP A 37 -5.94 -14.17 14.42
CA TRP A 37 -6.68 -13.06 15.02
C TRP A 37 -5.96 -11.72 14.89
N ARG A 38 -4.64 -11.67 15.13
CA ARG A 38 -3.84 -10.46 14.92
C ARG A 38 -3.88 -10.01 13.46
N GLY A 39 -3.77 -10.95 12.51
CA GLY A 39 -3.95 -10.69 11.09
C GLY A 39 -5.32 -10.08 10.76
N HIS A 40 -6.40 -10.65 11.30
CA HIS A 40 -7.77 -10.17 11.05
C HIS A 40 -7.98 -8.77 11.64
N LEU A 41 -7.44 -8.51 12.84
CA LEU A 41 -7.49 -7.19 13.46
C LEU A 41 -6.75 -6.14 12.65
N VAL A 42 -5.58 -6.48 12.08
CA VAL A 42 -4.83 -5.58 11.19
C VAL A 42 -5.61 -5.30 9.90
N GLN A 43 -6.15 -6.33 9.26
CA GLN A 43 -6.95 -6.18 8.04
C GLN A 43 -8.23 -5.35 8.28
N TYR A 44 -8.87 -5.51 9.44
CA TYR A 44 -10.03 -4.71 9.82
C TYR A 44 -9.66 -3.26 10.12
N ARG A 45 -8.52 -3.01 10.80
CA ARG A 45 -8.04 -1.66 11.13
C ARG A 45 -7.50 -0.87 9.95
N ALA A 46 -7.23 -1.51 8.82
CA ALA A 46 -6.58 -0.91 7.66
C ALA A 46 -7.45 0.18 7.01
N HIS A 47 -7.60 1.31 7.71
CA HIS A 47 -7.85 2.58 7.09
C HIS A 47 -6.68 2.85 6.16
N PRO A 48 -6.91 3.05 4.85
CA PRO A 48 -5.84 3.47 3.97
C PRO A 48 -5.29 4.82 4.47
N GLU A 49 -3.97 4.91 4.57
CA GLU A 49 -3.25 6.11 5.02
C GLU A 49 -3.46 7.32 4.08
N GLU A 50 -3.96 7.06 2.86
CA GLU A 50 -4.30 8.06 1.86
C GLU A 50 -5.80 8.03 1.56
N GLY A 51 -6.38 9.21 1.32
CA GLY A 51 -7.81 9.37 0.99
C GLY A 51 -8.22 8.49 -0.19
N ILE A 52 -9.25 7.67 0.03
CA ILE A 52 -9.83 6.82 -1.02
C ILE A 52 -10.53 7.74 -2.04
N SER A 53 -9.97 7.83 -3.25
CA SER A 53 -10.78 8.26 -4.39
C SER A 53 -11.80 7.16 -4.73
N HIS A 54 -13.06 7.57 -4.87
CA HIS A 54 -14.26 6.73 -4.94
C HIS A 54 -14.19 5.49 -5.87
N PHE A 55 -14.70 4.36 -5.43
CA PHE A 55 -14.85 3.12 -6.20
C PHE A 55 -15.90 3.24 -7.34
N PRO A 56 -15.84 2.48 -8.46
CA PRO A 56 -14.73 1.67 -9.00
C PRO A 56 -14.00 2.39 -10.14
N PHE A 57 -12.67 2.55 -10.05
CA PHE A 57 -11.84 2.94 -11.19
C PHE A 57 -11.27 1.71 -11.93
N GLU A 58 -12.16 0.85 -12.43
CA GLU A 58 -11.81 -0.27 -13.30
C GLU A 58 -11.49 0.22 -14.70
N GLY A 59 -10.21 0.39 -15.04
CA GLY A 59 -9.97 0.35 -16.46
C GLY A 59 -8.58 0.15 -16.98
N PRO A 60 -8.27 -1.06 -17.46
CA PRO A 60 -7.07 -1.30 -18.23
C PRO A 60 -7.12 -0.87 -19.70
N LEU A 61 -5.94 -0.84 -20.32
CA LEU A 61 -5.70 -0.67 -21.75
C LEU A 61 -5.66 -2.03 -22.45
N SER A 62 -5.80 -2.03 -23.77
CA SER A 62 -5.61 -3.24 -24.60
C SER A 62 -4.22 -3.85 -24.42
N ARG A 63 -4.13 -5.18 -24.51
CA ARG A 63 -2.88 -5.96 -24.36
C ARG A 63 -1.79 -5.59 -25.37
N ASP A 64 -2.14 -5.03 -26.53
CA ASP A 64 -1.19 -4.60 -27.55
C ASP A 64 -0.62 -3.19 -27.30
N THR A 65 -1.11 -2.48 -26.27
CA THR A 65 -0.59 -1.18 -25.86
C THR A 65 0.84 -1.32 -25.33
N GLN A 66 1.71 -0.39 -25.73
CA GLN A 66 3.06 -0.27 -25.20
C GLN A 66 3.14 0.94 -24.27
N ILE A 67 3.98 0.88 -23.24
CA ILE A 67 4.33 2.07 -22.46
C ILE A 67 5.84 2.29 -22.49
N LEU A 68 6.23 3.54 -22.30
CA LEU A 68 7.63 3.92 -22.35
C LEU A 68 8.30 3.61 -21.00
N THR A 69 9.18 2.61 -21.00
CA THR A 69 10.03 2.28 -19.85
C THR A 69 11.42 2.85 -20.04
N ARG A 70 12.24 2.82 -18.98
CA ARG A 70 13.64 3.22 -19.05
C ARG A 70 14.44 2.40 -20.08
N GLY A 71 14.04 1.16 -20.35
CA GLY A 71 14.63 0.29 -21.38
C GLY A 71 14.06 0.52 -22.80
N GLY A 72 13.14 1.47 -22.97
CA GLY A 72 12.43 1.75 -24.22
C GLY A 72 10.98 1.27 -24.19
N TRP A 73 10.36 1.15 -25.38
CA TRP A 73 8.96 0.78 -25.49
C TRP A 73 8.72 -0.70 -25.20
N LYS A 74 7.92 -0.98 -24.17
CA LYS A 74 7.58 -2.34 -23.73
C LYS A 74 6.08 -2.56 -23.76
N ARG A 75 5.62 -3.76 -24.14
CA ARG A 75 4.18 -4.09 -24.15
C ARG A 75 3.66 -4.17 -22.72
N ILE A 76 2.47 -3.65 -22.47
CA ILE A 76 1.91 -3.47 -21.14
C ILE A 76 1.75 -4.78 -20.36
N ASP A 77 1.53 -5.90 -21.06
CA ASP A 77 1.40 -7.25 -20.49
C ASP A 77 2.73 -7.88 -20.05
N THR A 78 3.86 -7.27 -20.42
CA THR A 78 5.20 -7.79 -20.11
C THR A 78 5.91 -7.03 -18.98
N ILE A 79 5.25 -6.04 -18.39
CA ILE A 79 5.84 -5.12 -17.42
C ILE A 79 5.78 -5.70 -16.02
N ALA A 80 6.88 -5.56 -15.29
CA ALA A 80 6.99 -6.00 -13.90
C ALA A 80 6.85 -4.83 -12.90
N ILE A 81 6.44 -5.17 -11.69
CA ILE A 81 6.44 -4.25 -10.54
C ILE A 81 7.89 -3.78 -10.28
N GLY A 82 8.06 -2.49 -10.05
CA GLY A 82 9.37 -1.86 -9.84
C GLY A 82 10.04 -1.32 -11.11
N GLU A 83 9.58 -1.68 -12.31
CA GLU A 83 10.11 -1.10 -13.55
C GLU A 83 9.82 0.41 -13.63
N LEU A 84 10.81 1.18 -14.08
CA LEU A 84 10.69 2.62 -14.25
C LEU A 84 9.98 2.96 -15.57
N VAL A 85 8.88 3.69 -15.47
CA VAL A 85 8.08 4.14 -16.60
C VAL A 85 8.01 5.67 -16.65
N LEU A 86 7.89 6.23 -17.85
CA LEU A 86 7.79 7.67 -18.02
C LEU A 86 6.38 8.14 -17.64
N THR A 87 6.33 9.09 -16.71
CA THR A 87 5.11 9.68 -16.17
C THR A 87 5.10 11.19 -16.37
N ARG A 88 3.90 11.77 -16.34
CA ARG A 88 3.68 13.22 -16.45
C ARG A 88 2.97 13.71 -15.20
N ARG A 89 3.51 14.72 -14.53
CA ARG A 89 2.86 15.37 -13.38
C ARG A 89 1.73 16.28 -13.87
N ASP A 90 0.62 16.30 -13.12
CA ASP A 90 -0.50 17.20 -13.38
C ASP A 90 -0.12 18.66 -13.06
N GLY A 91 -0.70 19.63 -13.77
CA GLY A 91 -0.38 21.05 -13.61
C GLY A 91 0.80 21.50 -14.47
N ASP A 92 2.04 21.30 -14.02
CA ASP A 92 3.24 21.78 -14.73
C ASP A 92 3.69 20.89 -15.90
N GLY A 93 3.10 19.70 -16.04
CA GLY A 93 3.40 18.75 -17.11
C GLY A 93 4.80 18.15 -17.02
N ALA A 94 5.45 18.21 -15.86
CA ALA A 94 6.82 17.72 -15.71
C ALA A 94 6.93 16.21 -15.93
N LEU A 95 8.00 15.79 -16.61
CA LEU A 95 8.23 14.39 -16.96
C LEU A 95 9.17 13.71 -15.96
N GLU A 96 8.77 12.56 -15.42
CA GLU A 96 9.51 11.84 -14.39
C GLU A 96 9.48 10.33 -14.60
N TRP A 97 10.59 9.66 -14.30
CA TRP A 97 10.65 8.20 -14.22
C TRP A 97 10.15 7.74 -12.86
N LYS A 98 9.07 6.95 -12.83
CA LYS A 98 8.50 6.39 -11.59
C LYS A 98 8.38 4.88 -11.66
N PRO A 99 8.57 4.16 -10.53
CA PRO A 99 8.42 2.71 -10.50
C PRO A 99 6.94 2.30 -10.60
N VAL A 100 6.67 1.21 -11.30
CA VAL A 100 5.34 0.58 -11.31
C VAL A 100 5.06 -0.04 -9.94
N LYS A 101 3.97 0.38 -9.29
CA LYS A 101 3.52 -0.12 -7.98
C LYS A 101 2.60 -1.33 -8.07
N ALA A 102 1.80 -1.44 -9.13
CA ALA A 102 0.86 -2.55 -9.33
C ALA A 102 0.55 -2.78 -10.80
N LEU A 103 0.00 -3.96 -11.11
CA LEU A 103 -0.36 -4.41 -12.47
C LEU A 103 -1.82 -4.89 -12.53
N PRO A 104 -2.80 -3.98 -12.52
CA PRO A 104 -4.21 -4.35 -12.63
C PRO A 104 -4.52 -5.07 -13.95
N ARG A 105 -5.35 -6.11 -13.89
CA ARG A 105 -5.82 -6.87 -15.06
C ARG A 105 -7.29 -7.19 -14.93
N VAL A 106 -8.04 -7.02 -16.00
CA VAL A 106 -9.49 -7.27 -16.05
C VAL A 106 -9.82 -7.96 -17.38
N PHE A 107 -10.67 -8.99 -17.34
CA PHE A 107 -11.23 -9.56 -18.57
C PHE A 107 -12.27 -8.60 -19.12
N ALA A 108 -12.12 -8.15 -20.37
CA ALA A 108 -13.01 -7.17 -20.97
C ALA A 108 -13.65 -7.73 -22.24
N ASP A 109 -14.98 -7.77 -22.27
CA ASP A 109 -15.73 -8.17 -23.46
C ASP A 109 -15.57 -7.12 -24.56
N LYS A 110 -15.62 -5.84 -24.19
CA LYS A 110 -15.57 -4.70 -25.11
C LYS A 110 -14.59 -3.62 -24.66
N LEU A 111 -14.03 -2.89 -25.62
CA LEU A 111 -13.18 -1.73 -25.39
C LEU A 111 -13.68 -0.51 -26.17
N TYR A 112 -13.48 0.66 -25.58
CA TYR A 112 -13.63 1.97 -26.18
C TYR A 112 -12.39 2.24 -27.04
N HIS A 113 -12.56 2.41 -28.34
CA HIS A 113 -11.49 2.71 -29.29
C HIS A 113 -11.52 4.18 -29.69
N PHE A 114 -10.51 4.91 -29.22
CA PHE A 114 -10.21 6.27 -29.64
C PHE A 114 -9.22 6.26 -30.80
N LYS A 115 -9.70 6.58 -32.00
CA LYS A 115 -8.89 6.51 -33.22
C LYS A 115 -8.91 7.82 -33.99
N SER A 116 -7.81 8.56 -33.97
CA SER A 116 -7.64 9.75 -34.81
C SER A 116 -6.37 9.65 -35.65
N ARG A 117 -6.05 10.72 -36.39
CA ARG A 117 -4.73 10.83 -37.01
C ARG A 117 -3.63 10.69 -35.95
N SER A 118 -3.78 11.32 -34.79
CA SER A 118 -2.76 11.40 -33.72
C SER A 118 -2.96 10.46 -32.54
N ILE A 119 -4.17 9.90 -32.37
CA ILE A 119 -4.50 9.03 -31.23
C ILE A 119 -4.81 7.62 -31.75
N ASP A 120 -4.35 6.61 -31.01
CA ASP A 120 -4.83 5.23 -31.13
C ASP A 120 -4.78 4.63 -29.71
N LEU A 121 -5.92 4.63 -29.01
CA LEU A 121 -6.03 4.08 -27.67
C LEU A 121 -7.25 3.16 -27.59
N GLN A 122 -7.08 2.00 -27.01
CA GLN A 122 -8.15 1.05 -26.74
C GLN A 122 -8.17 0.80 -25.23
N VAL A 123 -9.28 1.17 -24.60
CA VAL A 123 -9.41 1.21 -23.14
C VAL A 123 -10.77 0.70 -22.72
N THR A 124 -10.90 0.19 -21.50
CA THR A 124 -12.23 -0.14 -20.97
C THR A 124 -13.02 1.13 -20.63
N ALA A 125 -14.34 0.98 -20.45
CA ALA A 125 -15.24 2.09 -20.11
C ALA A 125 -14.79 2.89 -18.88
N GLY A 126 -14.29 2.21 -17.85
CA GLY A 126 -13.80 2.82 -16.63
C GLY A 126 -12.30 3.17 -16.64
N HIS A 127 -11.61 3.21 -17.79
CA HIS A 127 -10.22 3.71 -17.80
C HIS A 127 -10.21 5.22 -17.53
N THR A 128 -9.33 5.66 -16.65
CA THR A 128 -9.16 7.08 -16.36
C THR A 128 -8.34 7.72 -17.47
N MET A 129 -8.96 8.62 -18.22
CA MET A 129 -8.32 9.43 -19.26
C MET A 129 -7.79 10.72 -18.64
N ILE A 130 -6.68 11.23 -19.19
CA ILE A 130 -6.14 12.55 -18.85
C ILE A 130 -6.50 13.49 -19.98
N CYS A 131 -7.19 14.57 -19.67
CA CYS A 131 -7.65 15.53 -20.67
C CYS A 131 -7.47 16.98 -20.21
N GLU A 132 -7.27 17.89 -21.16
CA GLU A 132 -7.20 19.33 -20.96
C GLU A 132 -8.38 20.00 -21.68
N MET A 133 -9.02 20.99 -21.07
CA MET A 133 -10.19 21.68 -21.63
C MET A 133 -9.78 22.83 -22.56
N GLN A 134 -10.54 23.04 -23.64
CA GLN A 134 -10.22 24.06 -24.66
C GLN A 134 -10.10 25.48 -24.11
N ASP A 135 -11.01 25.84 -23.20
CA ASP A 135 -11.18 27.20 -22.70
C ASP A 135 -10.27 27.51 -21.48
N TYR A 136 -9.71 26.46 -20.86
CA TYR A 136 -8.82 26.52 -19.70
C TYR A 136 -7.51 25.78 -20.00
N ARG A 137 -6.74 26.29 -20.97
CA ARG A 137 -5.44 25.71 -21.36
C ARG A 137 -4.53 25.61 -20.14
N GLY A 138 -4.24 24.38 -19.71
CA GLY A 138 -3.28 24.06 -18.64
C GLY A 138 -3.87 23.27 -17.48
N GLU A 139 -5.19 23.30 -17.26
CA GLU A 139 -5.79 22.51 -16.19
C GLU A 139 -6.03 21.06 -16.65
N THR A 140 -5.37 20.13 -15.96
CA THR A 140 -5.47 18.70 -16.25
C THR A 140 -6.68 18.12 -15.51
N VAL A 141 -7.66 17.62 -16.27
CA VAL A 141 -8.85 16.95 -15.77
C VAL A 141 -8.71 15.45 -15.99
N ARG A 142 -9.17 14.66 -15.03
CA ARG A 142 -9.26 13.20 -15.12
C ARG A 142 -10.71 12.78 -15.14
N MET A 143 -11.07 11.95 -16.10
CA MET A 143 -12.43 11.43 -16.23
C MET A 143 -12.43 10.05 -16.85
N LYS A 144 -13.53 9.33 -16.74
CA LYS A 144 -13.65 7.99 -17.32
C LYS A 144 -13.73 8.04 -18.83
N ALA A 145 -13.29 6.97 -19.49
CA ALA A 145 -13.38 6.84 -20.94
C ALA A 145 -14.83 6.96 -21.44
N HIS A 146 -15.81 6.40 -20.71
CA HIS A 146 -17.23 6.53 -21.05
C HIS A 146 -17.82 7.92 -20.77
N GLU A 147 -17.36 8.62 -19.73
CA GLU A 147 -17.78 10.01 -19.45
C GLU A 147 -17.20 10.98 -20.49
N LEU A 148 -15.95 10.76 -20.89
CA LEU A 148 -15.29 11.54 -21.94
C LEU A 148 -15.99 11.32 -23.29
N TRP A 149 -16.57 10.14 -23.52
CA TRP A 149 -17.24 9.74 -24.77
C TRP A 149 -18.34 10.70 -25.20
N GLU A 150 -19.04 11.26 -24.23
CA GLU A 150 -20.18 12.15 -24.47
C GLU A 150 -19.79 13.64 -24.49
N LYS A 151 -18.50 13.94 -24.27
CA LYS A 151 -18.01 15.32 -24.11
C LYS A 151 -17.25 15.81 -25.35
N THR A 152 -17.35 17.12 -25.60
CA THR A 152 -16.60 17.83 -26.65
C THR A 152 -15.71 18.90 -26.04
N GLY A 153 -14.74 19.42 -26.80
CA GLY A 153 -13.83 20.47 -26.31
C GLY A 153 -12.67 19.99 -25.42
N TYR A 154 -12.43 18.68 -25.34
CA TYR A 154 -11.32 18.09 -24.58
C TYR A 154 -10.18 17.59 -25.49
N TYR A 155 -8.94 17.65 -24.97
CA TYR A 155 -7.72 17.25 -25.67
C TYR A 155 -6.90 16.30 -24.81
N LEU A 156 -6.28 15.30 -25.43
CA LEU A 156 -5.21 14.54 -24.79
C LEU A 156 -3.93 15.37 -24.86
N PRO A 157 -3.24 15.61 -23.73
CA PRO A 157 -1.94 16.26 -23.76
C PRO A 157 -0.97 15.43 -24.60
N GLN A 158 -0.18 16.10 -25.45
CA GLN A 158 0.87 15.45 -26.25
C GLN A 158 2.27 15.80 -25.76
N HIS A 159 2.42 16.91 -25.02
CA HIS A 159 3.70 17.46 -24.60
C HIS A 159 3.92 17.28 -23.09
N GLY A 160 5.18 17.38 -22.67
CA GLY A 160 5.59 17.44 -21.28
C GLY A 160 6.90 18.19 -21.11
N ALA A 161 7.20 18.59 -19.88
CA ALA A 161 8.38 19.36 -19.52
C ALA A 161 9.45 18.44 -18.91
N TRP A 162 10.43 18.03 -19.70
CA TRP A 162 11.56 17.25 -19.22
C TRP A 162 12.67 18.14 -18.65
N GLN A 163 13.11 17.83 -17.43
CA GLN A 163 14.23 18.50 -16.77
C GLN A 163 15.38 17.51 -16.56
N GLY A 164 16.10 17.21 -17.63
CA GLY A 164 17.30 16.38 -17.59
C GLY A 164 18.56 17.14 -17.13
N LYS A 165 19.67 16.42 -17.00
CA LYS A 165 20.98 16.95 -16.62
C LYS A 165 21.54 17.85 -17.70
N GLU A 166 22.03 19.04 -17.33
CA GLU A 166 22.68 19.98 -18.27
C GLU A 166 24.20 20.11 -17.95
N PRO A 167 25.00 19.03 -18.12
CA PRO A 167 26.44 19.13 -17.90
C PRO A 167 27.05 20.05 -18.95
N LYS A 168 28.03 20.87 -18.55
CA LYS A 168 28.80 21.69 -19.50
C LYS A 168 29.72 20.83 -20.37
N LYS A 169 30.19 19.69 -19.85
CA LYS A 169 31.12 18.81 -20.54
C LYS A 169 30.69 17.35 -20.53
N LEU A 170 30.94 16.65 -21.63
CA LEU A 170 30.85 15.20 -21.77
C LEU A 170 32.19 14.69 -22.30
N PHE A 171 32.76 13.66 -21.67
CA PHE A 171 34.08 13.11 -22.06
C PHE A 171 35.21 14.17 -22.11
N GLY A 172 35.12 15.22 -21.29
CA GLY A 172 36.07 16.34 -21.27
C GLY A 172 35.83 17.43 -22.34
N LEU A 173 34.86 17.26 -23.23
CA LEU A 173 34.53 18.14 -24.36
C LEU A 173 33.23 18.90 -24.12
N ASP A 174 32.92 19.94 -24.90
CA ASP A 174 31.64 20.63 -24.81
C ASP A 174 30.47 19.65 -25.00
N ALA A 175 29.56 19.62 -24.02
CA ALA A 175 28.49 18.63 -24.01
C ALA A 175 27.56 18.73 -25.22
N GLY A 176 27.29 19.95 -25.68
CA GLY A 176 26.39 20.15 -26.81
C GLY A 176 27.05 19.80 -28.14
N ASP A 177 28.35 20.06 -28.31
CA ASP A 177 29.11 19.61 -29.48
C ASP A 177 29.22 18.08 -29.51
N VAL A 178 29.39 17.43 -28.35
CA VAL A 178 29.32 15.95 -28.28
C VAL A 178 27.94 15.44 -28.70
N CYS A 179 26.86 16.07 -28.25
CA CYS A 179 25.50 15.71 -28.68
C CYS A 179 25.30 15.89 -30.19
N GLU A 180 25.81 16.98 -30.76
CA GLU A 180 25.78 17.23 -32.19
C GLU A 180 26.58 16.18 -32.97
N LEU A 181 27.74 15.77 -32.46
CA LEU A 181 28.55 14.70 -33.04
C LEU A 181 27.83 13.36 -33.04
N ILE A 182 27.16 13.01 -31.92
CA ILE A 182 26.36 11.79 -31.82
C ILE A 182 25.26 11.79 -32.88
N GLY A 183 24.54 12.90 -33.06
CA GLY A 183 23.44 12.97 -34.03
C GLY A 183 23.91 12.85 -35.48
N TRP A 184 25.03 13.50 -35.84
CA TRP A 184 25.65 13.31 -37.15
C TRP A 184 26.15 11.88 -37.35
N TYR A 185 26.75 11.27 -36.34
CA TYR A 185 27.22 9.89 -36.42
C TYR A 185 26.07 8.89 -36.60
N LEU A 186 24.97 9.08 -35.88
CA LEU A 186 23.79 8.21 -35.99
C LEU A 186 23.17 8.26 -37.39
N SER A 187 23.24 9.40 -38.06
CA SER A 187 22.70 9.53 -39.42
C SER A 187 23.71 9.06 -40.47
N GLU A 188 24.83 9.76 -40.54
CA GLU A 188 25.78 9.71 -41.66
C GLU A 188 27.11 9.03 -41.31
N GLY A 189 27.27 8.63 -40.04
CA GLY A 189 28.52 8.10 -39.52
C GLY A 189 28.67 6.59 -39.57
N TYR A 190 29.92 6.16 -39.62
CA TYR A 190 30.35 4.79 -39.37
C TYR A 190 31.72 4.76 -38.67
N THR A 191 31.97 3.69 -37.92
CA THR A 191 33.26 3.45 -37.27
C THR A 191 34.07 2.41 -38.04
N GLY A 192 35.26 2.78 -38.51
CA GLY A 192 36.26 1.86 -39.00
C GLY A 192 37.13 1.28 -37.88
N LYS A 193 38.18 0.52 -38.23
CA LYS A 193 39.06 -0.11 -37.23
C LYS A 193 39.81 0.91 -36.37
N TYR A 194 40.16 2.07 -36.94
CA TYR A 194 41.01 3.09 -36.31
C TYR A 194 40.49 4.52 -36.50
N ASN A 195 39.27 4.71 -37.00
CA ASN A 195 38.72 6.03 -37.31
C ASN A 195 37.20 6.07 -37.13
N ILE A 196 36.68 7.28 -36.94
CA ILE A 196 35.26 7.60 -37.09
C ILE A 196 35.15 8.45 -38.36
N THR A 197 34.22 8.09 -39.23
CA THR A 197 33.98 8.80 -40.49
C THR A 197 32.52 9.22 -40.56
N ILE A 198 32.29 10.47 -40.95
CA ILE A 198 30.97 11.02 -41.25
C ILE A 198 30.95 11.38 -42.74
N CYS A 199 29.95 10.87 -43.45
CA CYS A 199 29.81 11.06 -44.89
C CYS A 199 28.79 12.15 -45.20
N GLN A 200 29.18 13.22 -45.90
CA GLN A 200 28.25 14.22 -46.41
C GLN A 200 28.82 14.84 -47.67
N SER A 201 27.98 15.16 -48.66
CA SER A 201 28.46 15.74 -49.92
C SER A 201 28.77 17.23 -49.78
N ALA A 202 30.02 17.61 -50.03
CA ALA A 202 30.44 19.01 -50.10
C ALA A 202 29.84 19.76 -51.32
N ILE A 203 29.40 19.02 -52.35
CA ILE A 203 28.80 19.60 -53.56
C ILE A 203 27.29 19.70 -53.42
N ALA A 204 26.61 18.61 -53.05
CA ALA A 204 25.15 18.59 -52.99
C ALA A 204 24.60 19.23 -51.70
N ASN A 205 25.35 19.19 -50.60
CA ASN A 205 24.94 19.74 -49.30
C ASN A 205 26.08 20.52 -48.61
N PRO A 206 26.60 21.60 -49.24
CA PRO A 206 27.78 22.32 -48.75
C PRO A 206 27.63 22.83 -47.31
N GLU A 207 26.45 23.33 -46.94
CA GLU A 207 26.18 23.85 -45.59
C GLU A 207 26.28 22.77 -44.51
N LYS A 208 25.74 21.57 -44.79
CA LYS A 208 25.80 20.44 -43.86
C LYS A 208 27.23 19.93 -43.70
N TYR A 209 27.95 19.84 -44.81
CA TYR A 209 29.37 19.47 -44.81
C TYR A 209 30.20 20.43 -43.98
N TRP A 210 30.03 21.74 -44.19
CA TRP A 210 30.70 22.78 -43.42
C TRP A 210 30.32 22.76 -41.94
N ARG A 211 29.06 22.47 -41.60
CA ARG A 211 28.62 22.32 -40.19
C ARG A 211 29.36 21.18 -39.48
N ILE A 212 29.58 20.04 -40.14
CA ILE A 212 30.37 18.92 -39.59
C ILE A 212 31.85 19.31 -39.44
N GLU A 213 32.39 20.02 -40.42
CA GLU A 213 33.77 20.52 -40.38
C GLU A 213 34.00 21.47 -39.20
N GLN A 214 33.12 22.45 -39.01
CA GLN A 214 33.16 23.38 -37.89
C GLN A 214 33.02 22.65 -36.56
N LEU A 215 32.14 21.66 -36.48
CA LEU A 215 31.99 20.84 -35.28
C LEU A 215 33.31 20.15 -34.90
N PHE A 216 34.03 19.57 -35.86
CA PHE A 216 35.32 18.92 -35.58
C PHE A 216 36.37 19.93 -35.12
N ASN A 217 36.38 21.14 -35.69
CA ASN A 217 37.25 22.23 -35.23
C ASN A 217 36.92 22.66 -33.80
N ARG A 218 35.64 22.84 -33.44
CA ARG A 218 35.23 23.22 -32.07
C ARG A 218 35.56 22.14 -31.04
N LEU A 219 35.43 20.87 -31.42
CA LEU A 219 35.85 19.73 -30.59
C LEU A 219 37.37 19.57 -30.48
N GLY A 220 38.15 20.31 -31.29
CA GLY A 220 39.61 20.21 -31.31
C GLY A 220 40.12 18.90 -31.89
N PHE A 221 39.34 18.25 -32.77
CA PHE A 221 39.70 16.98 -33.39
C PHE A 221 40.35 17.19 -34.76
N PRO A 222 41.64 16.85 -34.94
CA PRO A 222 42.25 16.80 -36.27
C PRO A 222 41.53 15.76 -37.13
N PHE A 223 41.11 16.17 -38.33
CA PHE A 223 40.39 15.33 -39.28
C PHE A 223 41.02 15.38 -40.68
N THR A 224 40.81 14.31 -41.45
CA THR A 224 41.23 14.20 -42.84
C THR A 224 40.01 14.22 -43.75
N ARG A 225 40.15 14.91 -44.89
CA ARG A 225 39.14 14.92 -45.97
C ARG A 225 39.51 13.86 -47.00
N SER A 226 38.57 13.03 -47.39
CA SER A 226 38.75 12.03 -48.46
C SER A 226 37.71 12.27 -49.55
N GLY A 227 38.16 12.85 -50.67
CA GLY A 227 37.29 13.36 -51.73
C GLY A 227 36.29 14.41 -51.23
N ASP A 228 35.18 14.57 -51.95
CA ASP A 228 34.16 15.58 -51.65
C ASP A 228 33.03 15.07 -50.76
N THR A 229 33.23 13.93 -50.07
CA THR A 229 32.15 13.22 -49.36
C THR A 229 32.47 12.73 -47.96
N GLN A 230 33.74 12.64 -47.54
CA GLN A 230 34.09 11.98 -46.28
C GLN A 230 34.99 12.83 -45.38
N LEU A 231 34.57 12.98 -44.13
CA LEU A 231 35.32 13.62 -43.05
C LEU A 231 35.66 12.57 -41.99
N SER A 232 36.96 12.31 -41.76
CA SER A 232 37.42 11.22 -40.89
C SER A 232 38.32 11.70 -39.75
N ILE A 233 38.06 11.22 -38.53
CA ILE A 233 38.86 11.49 -37.34
C ILE A 233 39.60 10.21 -36.92
N ALA A 234 40.91 10.30 -36.71
CA ALA A 234 41.69 9.17 -36.22
C ALA A 234 41.38 8.89 -34.74
N ARG A 235 41.28 7.60 -34.36
CA ARG A 235 40.93 7.11 -33.02
C ARG A 235 41.71 7.78 -31.89
N ARG A 236 43.00 8.06 -32.08
CA ARG A 236 43.89 8.68 -31.09
C ARG A 236 43.46 10.09 -30.65
N HIS A 237 42.65 10.77 -31.47
CA HIS A 237 42.17 12.12 -31.19
C HIS A 237 40.81 12.13 -30.49
N VAL A 238 40.10 10.99 -30.44
CA VAL A 238 38.78 10.87 -29.81
C VAL A 238 38.93 10.22 -28.44
N PRO A 239 38.30 10.75 -27.37
CA PRO A 239 38.27 10.09 -26.07
C PRO A 239 37.81 8.64 -26.16
N THR A 240 38.46 7.75 -25.39
CA THR A 240 38.22 6.30 -25.47
C THR A 240 36.76 5.92 -25.21
N GLU A 241 36.14 6.55 -24.22
CA GLU A 241 34.74 6.32 -23.86
C GLU A 241 33.80 6.72 -25.00
N LEU A 242 33.99 7.91 -25.58
CA LEU A 242 33.20 8.40 -26.70
C LEU A 242 33.34 7.52 -27.94
N PHE A 243 34.57 7.11 -28.28
CA PHE A 243 34.78 6.19 -29.40
C PHE A 243 34.10 4.85 -29.16
N THR A 244 34.22 4.29 -27.95
CA THR A 244 33.61 2.99 -27.59
C THR A 244 32.09 3.06 -27.69
N LEU A 245 31.51 4.17 -27.23
CA LEU A 245 30.07 4.44 -27.30
C LEU A 245 29.57 4.52 -28.75
N LEU A 246 30.28 5.23 -29.64
CA LEU A 246 29.90 5.30 -31.06
C LEU A 246 30.14 3.96 -31.78
N ALA A 247 31.23 3.26 -31.44
CA ALA A 247 31.63 1.99 -32.04
C ALA A 247 30.73 0.80 -31.64
N ALA A 248 30.00 0.91 -30.53
CA ALA A 248 29.02 -0.09 -30.11
C ALA A 248 27.91 -0.29 -31.16
N GLU A 249 27.63 0.77 -31.93
CA GLU A 249 26.49 0.87 -32.85
C GLU A 249 26.85 0.51 -34.30
N ARG A 250 27.38 -0.69 -34.52
CA ARG A 250 27.83 -1.13 -35.85
C ARG A 250 26.67 -1.50 -36.78
N GLY A 251 26.53 -0.71 -37.84
CA GLY A 251 25.64 -0.98 -38.97
C GLY A 251 24.26 -0.33 -38.83
N ALA A 252 23.75 0.21 -39.95
CA ALA A 252 22.55 1.05 -39.98
C ALA A 252 21.29 0.41 -39.35
N LYS A 253 21.14 -0.92 -39.41
CA LYS A 253 20.00 -1.65 -38.82
C LYS A 253 20.08 -1.81 -37.30
N ARG A 254 21.26 -1.66 -36.71
CA ARG A 254 21.52 -1.87 -35.28
C ARG A 254 21.67 -0.57 -34.50
N LYS A 255 21.92 0.56 -35.19
CA LYS A 255 22.04 1.89 -34.59
C LYS A 255 20.90 2.15 -33.59
N ARG A 256 21.25 2.65 -32.41
CA ARG A 256 20.36 3.18 -31.37
C ARG A 256 20.96 4.43 -30.75
N VAL A 257 20.13 5.25 -30.12
CA VAL A 257 20.63 6.42 -29.38
C VAL A 257 21.33 5.93 -28.10
N PRO A 258 22.54 6.43 -27.78
CA PRO A 258 23.23 6.10 -26.54
C PRO A 258 22.43 6.48 -25.30
N ASP A 259 22.42 5.61 -24.29
CA ASP A 259 21.56 5.75 -23.10
C ASP A 259 21.76 7.08 -22.34
N LEU A 260 22.98 7.63 -22.35
CA LEU A 260 23.29 8.90 -21.69
C LEU A 260 22.46 10.07 -22.23
N VAL A 261 22.06 10.03 -23.51
CA VAL A 261 21.36 11.15 -24.17
C VAL A 261 19.97 11.33 -23.55
N PHE A 262 19.30 10.25 -23.15
CA PHE A 262 17.97 10.31 -22.53
C PHE A 262 17.96 10.94 -21.13
N ASP A 263 19.13 11.13 -20.51
CA ASP A 263 19.27 11.82 -19.22
C ASP A 263 19.60 13.29 -19.34
N LEU A 264 19.95 13.77 -20.54
CA LEU A 264 20.36 15.14 -20.74
C LEU A 264 19.16 16.09 -20.76
N SER A 265 19.43 17.38 -20.56
CA SER A 265 18.42 18.43 -20.66
C SER A 265 17.86 18.50 -22.08
N SER A 266 16.62 18.98 -22.20
CA SER A 266 15.92 19.12 -23.48
C SER A 266 16.75 19.88 -24.53
N LYS A 267 17.54 20.89 -24.12
CA LYS A 267 18.45 21.64 -25.00
C LYS A 267 19.55 20.77 -25.61
N LEU A 268 20.19 19.91 -24.81
CA LEU A 268 21.25 19.02 -25.30
C LEU A 268 20.68 17.89 -26.17
N ILE A 269 19.52 17.36 -25.77
CA ILE A 269 18.77 16.40 -26.61
C ILE A 269 18.40 17.04 -27.94
N ASP A 270 17.94 18.30 -27.95
CA ASP A 270 17.58 19.02 -29.17
C ASP A 270 18.79 19.24 -30.09
N ARG A 271 20.00 19.52 -29.55
CA ARG A 271 21.23 19.56 -30.36
C ARG A 271 21.53 18.23 -31.06
N CYS A 272 21.31 17.11 -30.37
CA CYS A 272 21.41 15.77 -30.96
C CYS A 272 20.34 15.54 -32.04
N LEU A 273 19.07 15.80 -31.72
CA LEU A 273 17.95 15.65 -32.67
C LEU A 273 18.10 16.53 -33.92
N SER A 274 18.55 17.77 -33.76
CA SER A 274 18.78 18.73 -34.85
C SER A 274 19.79 18.19 -35.87
N SER A 275 20.91 17.63 -35.41
CA SER A 275 21.91 17.04 -36.28
C SER A 275 21.44 15.72 -36.88
N MET A 276 20.67 14.91 -36.14
CA MET A 276 20.02 13.72 -36.70
C MET A 276 19.08 14.08 -37.85
N MET A 277 18.24 15.10 -37.66
CA MET A 277 17.31 15.59 -38.68
C MET A 277 18.05 16.23 -39.86
N ALA A 278 19.20 16.86 -39.64
CA ALA A 278 20.00 17.41 -40.73
C ALA A 278 20.60 16.34 -41.65
N GLY A 279 20.97 15.17 -41.11
CA GLY A 279 21.43 14.03 -41.90
C GLY A 279 20.29 13.28 -42.60
N ASP A 280 19.49 12.55 -41.83
CA ASP A 280 18.48 11.60 -42.32
C ASP A 280 17.04 12.18 -42.35
N GLY A 281 16.89 13.47 -42.09
CA GLY A 281 15.61 14.15 -42.06
C GLY A 281 15.21 14.81 -43.37
N ASN A 282 13.90 14.97 -43.56
CA ASN A 282 13.31 15.75 -44.62
C ASN A 282 12.33 16.77 -44.03
N ILE A 283 12.60 18.05 -44.24
CA ILE A 283 11.82 19.17 -43.74
C ILE A 283 11.05 19.75 -44.93
N PHE A 284 9.72 19.74 -44.82
CA PHE A 284 8.82 20.36 -45.78
C PHE A 284 8.38 21.70 -45.23
N GLU A 285 8.79 22.78 -45.89
CA GLU A 285 8.18 24.08 -45.69
C GLU A 285 6.77 24.05 -46.28
N LEU A 286 5.77 24.26 -45.41
CA LEU A 286 4.39 24.42 -45.80
C LEU A 286 4.15 25.92 -45.89
N GLY A 287 3.84 26.44 -47.08
CA GLY A 287 3.52 27.86 -47.24
C GLY A 287 2.35 28.30 -46.34
N GLY A 288 2.35 29.58 -45.93
CA GLY A 288 1.32 30.16 -45.05
C GLY A 288 1.68 30.13 -43.55
N THR A 289 0.67 29.97 -42.68
CA THR A 289 0.82 29.98 -41.20
C THR A 289 1.09 28.60 -40.59
N HIS A 290 1.37 27.59 -41.41
CA HIS A 290 1.59 26.23 -40.96
C HIS A 290 3.03 26.01 -40.52
N LEU A 291 3.22 25.35 -39.37
CA LEU A 291 4.55 24.92 -38.93
C LEU A 291 5.14 23.92 -39.93
N PRO A 292 6.47 23.96 -40.16
CA PRO A 292 7.14 23.04 -41.08
C PRO A 292 6.93 21.59 -40.63
N LYS A 293 6.72 20.71 -41.60
CA LYS A 293 6.57 19.28 -41.34
C LYS A 293 7.92 18.62 -41.47
N ALA A 294 8.38 17.93 -40.43
CA ALA A 294 9.64 17.19 -40.46
C ALA A 294 9.41 15.67 -40.37
N ASN A 295 10.13 14.92 -41.19
CA ASN A 295 10.13 13.46 -41.19
C ASN A 295 11.57 12.97 -41.02
N TYR A 296 11.79 12.04 -40.10
CA TYR A 296 13.06 11.33 -39.94
C TYR A 296 12.94 9.91 -40.49
N TYR A 297 13.93 9.45 -41.26
CA TYR A 297 13.91 8.13 -41.88
C TYR A 297 15.03 7.25 -41.34
N THR A 298 14.72 5.98 -41.05
CA THR A 298 15.75 5.01 -40.65
C THR A 298 15.33 3.58 -40.99
N VAL A 299 16.31 2.68 -41.11
CA VAL A 299 16.07 1.22 -41.24
C VAL A 299 16.16 0.50 -39.89
N SER A 300 16.60 1.17 -38.83
CA SER A 300 16.62 0.64 -37.46
C SER A 300 15.30 0.92 -36.76
N LYS A 301 14.56 -0.14 -36.40
CA LYS A 301 13.35 -0.01 -35.58
C LYS A 301 13.67 0.65 -34.23
N ARG A 302 14.81 0.27 -33.63
CA ARG A 302 15.22 0.79 -32.33
C ARG A 302 15.53 2.27 -32.41
N LEU A 303 16.22 2.72 -33.46
CA LEU A 303 16.49 4.15 -33.64
C LEU A 303 15.20 4.95 -33.85
N ALA A 304 14.23 4.42 -34.61
CA ALA A 304 12.93 5.08 -34.77
C ALA A 304 12.18 5.22 -33.44
N ASP A 305 12.21 4.16 -32.62
CA ASP A 305 11.65 4.15 -31.26
C ASP A 305 12.36 5.17 -30.34
N ASP A 306 13.69 5.23 -30.40
CA ASP A 306 14.51 6.16 -29.63
C ASP A 306 14.25 7.62 -30.05
N VAL A 307 14.15 7.91 -31.35
CA VAL A 307 13.82 9.25 -31.86
C VAL A 307 12.44 9.68 -31.38
N GLN A 308 11.43 8.80 -31.37
CA GLN A 308 10.12 9.11 -30.80
C GLN A 308 10.22 9.44 -29.30
N THR A 309 11.08 8.75 -28.56
CA THR A 309 11.34 9.07 -27.14
C THR A 309 12.05 10.41 -26.99
N LEU A 310 13.08 10.70 -27.77
CA LEU A 310 13.77 12.00 -27.71
C LEU A 310 12.82 13.15 -28.02
N LEU A 311 11.92 13.00 -29.01
CA LEU A 311 10.88 13.99 -29.30
C LEU A 311 9.98 14.25 -28.07
N ALA A 312 9.56 13.20 -27.36
CA ALA A 312 8.76 13.35 -26.14
C ALA A 312 9.53 14.13 -25.04
N LEU A 313 10.83 13.89 -24.90
CA LEU A 313 11.69 14.58 -23.94
C LEU A 313 12.01 16.03 -24.34
N THR A 314 11.88 16.42 -25.62
CA THR A 314 12.02 17.81 -26.06
C THR A 314 10.70 18.57 -26.12
N GLY A 315 9.61 17.97 -25.60
CA GLY A 315 8.28 18.60 -25.60
C GLY A 315 7.59 18.57 -26.97
N LEU A 316 8.05 17.70 -27.87
CA LEU A 316 7.40 17.38 -29.14
C LEU A 316 6.75 16.00 -29.05
N HIS A 317 6.10 15.55 -30.13
CA HIS A 317 5.64 14.16 -30.22
C HIS A 317 5.92 13.57 -31.60
N GLY A 318 6.25 12.28 -31.62
CA GLY A 318 6.55 11.55 -32.85
C GLY A 318 5.47 10.56 -33.24
N ARG A 319 5.23 10.39 -34.54
CA ARG A 319 4.46 9.26 -35.07
C ARG A 319 5.34 8.37 -35.91
N ILE A 320 5.34 7.08 -35.62
CA ILE A 320 6.09 6.08 -36.39
C ILE A 320 5.16 5.38 -37.39
N ARG A 321 5.62 5.30 -38.64
CA ARG A 321 5.07 4.40 -39.66
C ARG A 321 6.19 3.53 -40.20
N SER A 322 5.88 2.29 -40.56
CA SER A 322 6.79 1.43 -41.31
C SER A 322 6.27 1.23 -42.72
N ARG A 323 7.15 1.31 -43.72
CA ARG A 323 6.86 0.98 -45.11
C ARG A 323 7.89 -0.03 -45.60
N VAL A 324 7.46 -0.99 -46.44
CA VAL A 324 8.42 -1.82 -47.19
C VAL A 324 8.76 -1.04 -48.44
N ARG A 325 10.02 -0.63 -48.57
CA ARG A 325 10.51 0.00 -49.79
C ARG A 325 11.17 -1.09 -50.63
N VAL A 326 10.70 -1.23 -51.86
CA VAL A 326 11.38 -2.03 -52.88
C VAL A 326 12.31 -1.07 -53.61
N SER A 327 13.61 -1.35 -53.59
CA SER A 327 14.59 -0.68 -54.43
C SER A 327 15.15 -1.68 -55.43
N ALA A 328 15.62 -1.18 -56.57
CA ALA A 328 16.55 -1.93 -57.40
C ALA A 328 17.75 -2.33 -56.54
N GLY A 329 17.94 -3.62 -56.33
CA GLY A 329 19.16 -4.22 -55.80
C GLY A 329 20.24 -4.32 -56.89
N GLY A 330 21.21 -5.20 -56.66
CA GLY A 330 22.28 -5.45 -57.62
C GLY A 330 21.81 -6.16 -58.89
N VAL A 331 22.65 -6.13 -59.91
CA VAL A 331 22.46 -6.91 -61.14
C VAL A 331 23.33 -8.17 -61.04
N ILE A 332 22.75 -9.36 -61.22
CA ILE A 332 23.50 -10.62 -61.38
C ILE A 332 23.15 -11.16 -62.77
N GLY A 333 24.11 -11.12 -63.71
CA GLY A 333 23.85 -11.37 -65.13
C GLY A 333 23.13 -10.20 -65.79
N GLU A 334 22.13 -10.45 -66.65
CA GLU A 334 21.24 -9.41 -67.23
C GLU A 334 20.00 -9.12 -66.38
N ARG A 335 19.87 -9.74 -65.19
CA ARG A 335 18.68 -9.67 -64.35
C ARG A 335 18.87 -8.71 -63.17
N GLN A 336 18.00 -7.71 -63.09
CA GLN A 336 17.93 -6.77 -61.97
C GLN A 336 17.25 -7.44 -60.77
N ILE A 337 17.94 -7.50 -59.64
CA ILE A 337 17.39 -8.07 -58.40
C ILE A 337 16.67 -6.96 -57.66
N GLU A 338 15.49 -7.20 -57.13
CA GLU A 338 14.81 -6.27 -56.23
C GLU A 338 15.27 -6.50 -54.79
N SER A 339 15.72 -5.45 -54.11
CA SER A 339 16.00 -5.49 -52.67
C SER A 339 14.87 -4.81 -51.91
N SER A 340 14.13 -5.56 -51.10
CA SER A 340 13.13 -4.98 -50.20
C SER A 340 13.74 -4.69 -48.83
N CYS A 341 13.66 -3.45 -48.35
CA CYS A 341 14.02 -3.11 -46.98
C CYS A 341 12.85 -2.42 -46.26
N ARG A 342 12.61 -2.81 -45.00
CA ARG A 342 11.62 -2.12 -44.16
C ARG A 342 12.26 -0.81 -43.66
N GLN A 343 11.63 0.30 -44.01
CA GLN A 343 12.01 1.64 -43.58
C GLN A 343 10.98 2.16 -42.59
N TYR A 344 11.46 2.84 -41.54
CA TYR A 344 10.67 3.52 -40.54
C TYR A 344 10.71 5.02 -40.81
N GLU A 345 9.53 5.64 -40.78
CA GLU A 345 9.31 7.08 -40.93
C GLU A 345 8.78 7.60 -39.59
N VAL A 346 9.53 8.50 -38.95
CA VAL A 346 9.11 9.21 -37.75
C VAL A 346 8.69 10.63 -38.15
N THR A 347 7.39 10.89 -38.16
CA THR A 347 6.86 12.24 -38.39
C THR A 347 6.88 13.03 -37.09
N VAL A 348 7.55 14.18 -37.09
CA VAL A 348 7.51 15.15 -36.00
C VAL A 348 6.18 15.89 -36.06
N CYS A 349 5.50 15.95 -34.92
CA CYS A 349 4.25 16.66 -34.76
C CYS A 349 4.41 17.72 -33.66
N THR A 350 3.88 18.92 -33.92
CA THR A 350 4.07 20.11 -33.07
C THR A 350 2.80 20.55 -32.35
N ALA A 351 1.67 19.89 -32.61
CA ALA A 351 0.40 20.23 -31.98
C ALA A 351 0.42 19.89 -30.47
N PRO A 352 0.11 20.84 -29.58
CA PRO A 352 0.26 20.66 -28.13
C PRO A 352 -0.70 19.63 -27.52
N GLY A 353 -1.83 19.39 -28.18
CA GLY A 353 -2.83 18.43 -27.76
C GLY A 353 -3.52 17.80 -28.96
N ALA A 354 -4.04 16.59 -28.77
CA ALA A 354 -4.85 15.92 -29.75
C ALA A 354 -6.32 15.97 -29.33
N LYS A 355 -7.14 16.64 -30.15
CA LYS A 355 -8.59 16.73 -29.99
C LYS A 355 -9.23 15.34 -29.87
N TYR A 356 -10.05 15.18 -28.84
CA TYR A 356 -10.84 13.99 -28.60
C TYR A 356 -12.03 13.88 -29.56
N ASP A 357 -12.77 14.98 -29.76
CA ASP A 357 -13.96 15.06 -30.64
C ASP A 357 -13.68 14.70 -32.11
N ARG A 358 -12.45 14.87 -32.58
CA ARG A 358 -11.99 14.48 -33.92
C ARG A 358 -11.49 13.04 -34.02
N ALA A 359 -11.48 12.29 -32.92
CA ALA A 359 -11.25 10.86 -32.95
C ALA A 359 -12.53 10.14 -33.39
N PHE A 360 -12.37 9.14 -34.26
CA PHE A 360 -13.40 8.16 -34.48
C PHE A 360 -13.60 7.35 -33.19
N HIS A 361 -14.87 7.18 -32.83
CA HIS A 361 -15.35 6.56 -31.62
C HIS A 361 -16.03 5.25 -31.97
N GLU A 362 -15.43 4.14 -31.57
CA GLU A 362 -16.00 2.79 -31.78
C GLU A 362 -15.90 1.96 -30.50
N ILE A 363 -16.98 1.27 -30.13
CA ILE A 363 -16.90 0.22 -29.11
C ILE A 363 -16.64 -1.09 -29.86
N ILE A 364 -15.48 -1.68 -29.61
CA ILE A 364 -15.04 -2.90 -30.28
C ILE A 364 -15.17 -4.11 -29.36
N ASP A 365 -15.50 -5.26 -29.94
CA ASP A 365 -15.39 -6.54 -29.24
C ASP A 365 -13.89 -6.87 -29.05
N TYR A 366 -13.53 -7.26 -27.83
CA TYR A 366 -12.16 -7.53 -27.40
C TYR A 366 -12.01 -8.94 -26.84
N ASN A 367 -12.91 -9.36 -25.94
CA ASN A 367 -12.99 -10.71 -25.36
C ASN A 367 -11.63 -11.25 -24.87
N ASP A 368 -10.83 -10.41 -24.24
CA ASP A 368 -9.51 -10.76 -23.73
C ASP A 368 -9.19 -9.99 -22.43
N VAL A 369 -8.12 -10.38 -21.76
CA VAL A 369 -7.56 -9.66 -20.62
C VAL A 369 -6.94 -8.34 -21.09
N ALA A 370 -7.42 -7.26 -20.49
CA ALA A 370 -6.85 -5.93 -20.61
C ALA A 370 -5.95 -5.66 -19.39
N PHE A 371 -4.88 -4.89 -19.60
CA PHE A 371 -3.82 -4.63 -18.61
C PHE A 371 -3.65 -3.14 -18.30
N CYS A 372 -3.31 -2.79 -17.07
CA CYS A 372 -2.88 -1.46 -16.67
C CYS A 372 -1.62 -1.52 -15.79
N VAL A 373 -1.08 -0.35 -15.47
CA VAL A 373 -0.02 -0.17 -14.47
C VAL A 373 -0.45 0.89 -13.46
N THR A 374 -0.02 0.79 -12.21
CA THR A 374 -0.24 1.85 -11.21
C THR A 374 1.09 2.54 -10.90
N VAL A 375 1.09 3.88 -10.94
CA VAL A 375 2.22 4.80 -10.70
C VAL A 375 1.72 6.08 -10.02
N ASP A 376 2.60 6.78 -9.31
CA ASP A 376 2.26 7.90 -8.40
C ASP A 376 1.67 9.13 -9.08
N ASN A 377 2.23 9.51 -10.23
CA ASN A 377 1.69 10.64 -11.00
C ASN A 377 0.41 10.28 -11.76
N HIS A 378 -0.03 9.02 -11.67
CA HIS A 378 -1.24 8.48 -12.29
C HIS A 378 -1.40 8.74 -13.81
N ALA A 379 -0.30 9.05 -14.49
CA ALA A 379 -0.23 9.39 -15.90
C ALA A 379 0.93 8.64 -16.54
N ILE A 380 0.68 7.97 -17.66
CA ILE A 380 1.66 7.14 -18.35
C ILE A 380 1.74 7.51 -19.83
N TYR A 381 2.94 7.38 -20.39
CA TYR A 381 3.14 7.57 -21.82
C TYR A 381 2.90 6.25 -22.55
N ALA A 382 1.75 6.17 -23.23
CA ALA A 382 1.29 4.97 -23.90
C ALA A 382 1.38 5.11 -25.42
N ARG A 383 1.60 3.99 -26.12
CA ARG A 383 1.73 3.92 -27.57
C ARG A 383 1.02 2.72 -28.15
N ARG A 384 0.26 2.95 -29.22
CA ARG A 384 -0.33 1.89 -30.05
C ARG A 384 -0.18 2.23 -31.52
N LYS A 385 0.16 1.24 -32.36
CA LYS A 385 0.36 1.39 -33.81
C LYS A 385 1.22 2.61 -34.20
N GLY A 386 2.28 2.86 -33.42
CA GLY A 386 3.24 3.95 -33.66
C GLY A 386 2.76 5.35 -33.26
N LYS A 387 1.57 5.50 -32.66
CA LYS A 387 1.06 6.76 -32.11
C LYS A 387 1.19 6.75 -30.59
N ALA A 388 1.96 7.69 -30.04
CA ALA A 388 2.17 7.82 -28.61
C ALA A 388 1.35 9.00 -28.06
N THR A 389 0.81 8.85 -26.85
CA THR A 389 0.02 9.88 -26.16
C THR A 389 0.07 9.64 -24.65
N TRP A 390 -0.23 10.68 -23.88
CA TRP A 390 -0.47 10.55 -22.45
C TRP A 390 -1.87 9.96 -22.20
N THR A 391 -1.95 9.05 -21.24
CA THR A 391 -3.21 8.52 -20.72
C THR A 391 -3.09 8.32 -19.21
N GLY A 392 -4.23 8.25 -18.52
CA GLY A 392 -4.24 7.97 -17.10
C GLY A 392 -3.94 6.51 -16.81
N ASN A 393 -4.00 6.15 -15.54
CA ASN A 393 -3.76 4.79 -15.10
C ASN A 393 -4.83 4.33 -14.10
N SER A 394 -4.87 3.02 -13.82
CA SER A 394 -5.79 2.48 -12.81
C SER A 394 -5.18 2.64 -11.41
N SER A 395 -5.96 3.13 -10.45
CA SER A 395 -5.55 3.24 -9.04
C SER A 395 -5.68 1.89 -8.32
N LYS A 396 -4.86 1.71 -7.27
CA LYS A 396 -4.96 0.60 -6.33
C LYS A 396 -6.17 0.83 -5.43
N VAL A 397 -7.25 0.09 -5.64
CA VAL A 397 -8.30 -0.01 -4.62
C VAL A 397 -7.86 -1.06 -3.60
N THR A 398 -7.56 -0.64 -2.38
CA THR A 398 -7.53 -1.56 -1.24
C THR A 398 -8.92 -1.51 -0.62
N VAL A 399 -9.79 -2.44 -1.02
CA VAL A 399 -11.09 -2.59 -0.35
C VAL A 399 -10.82 -3.29 0.98
N PRO A 400 -11.19 -2.71 2.14
CA PRO A 400 -11.15 -3.44 3.40
C PRO A 400 -12.31 -4.45 3.39
N VAL A 401 -12.16 -5.55 2.65
CA VAL A 401 -13.16 -6.62 2.49
C VAL A 401 -13.65 -7.09 3.86
N MET A 402 -12.74 -7.16 4.82
CA MET A 402 -13.01 -7.48 6.21
C MET A 402 -13.99 -6.51 6.89
N ALA A 403 -13.74 -5.20 6.83
CA ALA A 403 -14.65 -4.22 7.41
C ALA A 403 -16.01 -4.23 6.69
N ASN A 404 -16.00 -4.29 5.36
CA ASN A 404 -17.22 -4.33 4.55
C ASN A 404 -18.11 -5.55 4.83
N ASN A 405 -17.53 -6.68 5.23
CA ASN A 405 -18.30 -7.88 5.58
C ASN A 405 -18.75 -7.86 7.06
N VAL A 406 -17.85 -7.46 7.97
CA VAL A 406 -18.11 -7.47 9.42
C VAL A 406 -19.12 -6.40 9.82
N ASP A 407 -18.97 -5.17 9.33
CA ASP A 407 -19.76 -4.02 9.82
C ASP A 407 -21.26 -4.15 9.53
N PRO A 408 -21.71 -4.60 8.34
CA PRO A 408 -23.14 -4.81 8.09
C PRO A 408 -23.72 -5.93 8.95
N ILE A 409 -22.96 -7.00 9.22
CA ILE A 409 -23.41 -8.10 10.09
C ILE A 409 -23.54 -7.57 11.52
N TRP A 410 -22.51 -6.88 12.02
CA TRP A 410 -22.49 -6.30 13.35
C TRP A 410 -23.65 -5.30 13.55
N ALA A 411 -23.89 -4.41 12.60
CA ALA A 411 -25.00 -3.46 12.63
C ALA A 411 -26.37 -4.16 12.70
N ARG A 412 -26.55 -5.26 11.94
CA ARG A 412 -27.78 -6.08 12.02
C ARG A 412 -27.97 -6.72 13.39
N TYR A 413 -26.91 -7.25 14.01
CA TYR A 413 -27.01 -7.80 15.37
C TYR A 413 -27.42 -6.74 16.39
N MET A 414 -26.78 -5.56 16.34
CA MET A 414 -27.12 -4.44 17.21
C MET A 414 -28.57 -3.99 17.02
N ALA A 415 -29.00 -3.79 15.77
CA ALA A 415 -30.36 -3.37 15.45
C ALA A 415 -31.41 -4.43 15.83
N ASN A 416 -31.13 -5.72 15.67
CA ASN A 416 -32.09 -6.77 16.00
C ASN A 416 -32.28 -6.95 17.51
N ILE A 417 -31.21 -6.83 18.30
CA ILE A 417 -31.27 -7.06 19.75
C ILE A 417 -31.77 -5.81 20.48
N HIS A 418 -31.25 -4.64 20.10
CA HIS A 418 -31.54 -3.39 20.79
C HIS A 418 -32.53 -2.47 20.06
N GLY A 419 -33.07 -2.91 18.91
CA GLY A 419 -34.09 -2.15 18.17
C GLY A 419 -35.50 -2.27 18.76
N ALA A 420 -35.74 -3.25 19.64
CA ALA A 420 -36.99 -3.36 20.37
C ALA A 420 -37.05 -2.32 21.50
N GLU A 421 -38.21 -1.69 21.73
CA GLU A 421 -38.40 -0.73 22.83
C GLU A 421 -38.12 -1.36 24.21
N ASN A 422 -38.45 -2.65 24.36
CA ASN A 422 -38.14 -3.43 25.56
C ASN A 422 -37.40 -4.71 25.15
N VAL A 423 -36.13 -4.81 25.55
CA VAL A 423 -35.31 -6.02 25.32
C VAL A 423 -35.84 -7.17 26.18
N TRP A 424 -36.31 -6.83 27.39
CA TRP A 424 -36.84 -7.77 28.36
C TRP A 424 -38.38 -7.82 28.27
N THR A 425 -38.94 -9.03 28.17
CA THR A 425 -40.39 -9.25 28.25
C THR A 425 -40.67 -10.22 29.39
N MET A 426 -41.53 -9.82 30.33
CA MET A 426 -41.87 -10.66 31.47
C MET A 426 -43.31 -11.14 31.42
N ARG A 427 -43.50 -12.42 31.72
CA ARG A 427 -44.82 -13.05 31.80
C ARG A 427 -44.98 -13.71 33.16
N ALA A 428 -46.05 -13.33 33.87
CA ALA A 428 -46.40 -14.00 35.12
C ALA A 428 -46.85 -15.44 34.84
N LEU A 429 -46.22 -16.41 35.51
CA LEU A 429 -46.61 -17.83 35.46
C LEU A 429 -47.71 -18.18 36.48
N SER A 430 -47.99 -17.29 37.43
CA SER A 430 -49.06 -17.43 38.42
C SER A 430 -49.79 -16.10 38.60
N GLU A 431 -51.09 -16.18 38.88
CA GLU A 431 -51.98 -15.03 39.06
C GLU A 431 -51.49 -14.05 40.15
N LYS A 432 -50.83 -14.57 41.20
CA LYS A 432 -50.25 -13.75 42.29
C LYS A 432 -49.20 -12.74 41.83
N TRP A 433 -48.52 -13.01 40.70
CA TRP A 433 -47.41 -12.20 40.20
C TRP A 433 -47.79 -11.30 39.03
N VAL A 434 -49.06 -11.31 38.59
CA VAL A 434 -49.52 -10.51 37.44
C VAL A 434 -49.26 -9.02 37.64
N ASN A 435 -49.54 -8.50 38.84
CA ASN A 435 -49.32 -7.09 39.18
C ASN A 435 -47.83 -6.73 39.31
N ALA A 436 -46.95 -7.71 39.54
CA ALA A 436 -45.51 -7.50 39.65
C ALA A 436 -44.77 -7.62 38.31
N ALA A 437 -45.36 -8.28 37.30
CA ALA A 437 -44.69 -8.56 36.04
C ALA A 437 -44.27 -7.29 35.28
N LYS A 438 -45.16 -6.29 35.18
CA LYS A 438 -44.88 -5.05 34.46
C LYS A 438 -43.83 -4.18 35.18
N PRO A 439 -43.93 -3.90 36.50
CA PRO A 439 -42.87 -3.21 37.23
C PRO A 439 -41.51 -3.91 37.14
N LEU A 440 -41.49 -5.25 37.17
CA LEU A 440 -40.26 -6.02 37.07
C LEU A 440 -39.64 -5.91 35.67
N GLN A 441 -40.46 -5.95 34.62
CA GLN A 441 -40.01 -5.69 33.25
C GLN A 441 -39.39 -4.30 33.11
N ASP A 442 -40.08 -3.26 33.58
CA ASP A 442 -39.61 -1.88 33.50
C ASP A 442 -38.31 -1.69 34.31
N PHE A 443 -38.19 -2.36 35.45
CA PHE A 443 -36.95 -2.38 36.24
C PHE A 443 -35.79 -3.05 35.50
N THR A 444 -36.01 -4.20 34.84
CA THR A 444 -34.95 -4.85 34.06
C THR A 444 -34.50 -4.03 32.86
N GLN A 445 -35.43 -3.33 32.20
CA GLN A 445 -35.07 -2.40 31.13
C GLN A 445 -34.26 -1.21 31.66
N TRP A 446 -34.65 -0.66 32.82
CA TRP A 446 -33.88 0.40 33.48
C TRP A 446 -32.47 -0.06 33.86
N LEU A 447 -32.34 -1.29 34.39
CA LEU A 447 -31.06 -1.90 34.78
C LEU A 447 -30.14 -2.06 33.55
N ASP A 448 -30.67 -2.57 32.44
CA ASP A 448 -29.94 -2.78 31.18
C ASP A 448 -29.32 -1.48 30.64
N VAL A 449 -30.12 -0.41 30.60
CA VAL A 449 -29.72 0.88 30.01
C VAL A 449 -28.88 1.74 30.96
N ASN A 450 -29.26 1.84 32.24
CA ASN A 450 -28.71 2.84 33.17
C ASN A 450 -27.60 2.30 34.09
N GLN A 451 -27.59 0.99 34.37
CA GLN A 451 -26.61 0.38 35.27
C GLN A 451 -25.60 -0.47 34.50
N LEU A 452 -26.07 -1.41 33.69
CA LEU A 452 -25.23 -2.37 32.98
C LEU A 452 -24.65 -1.80 31.68
N HIS A 453 -25.34 -0.85 31.05
CA HIS A 453 -24.98 -0.25 29.78
C HIS A 453 -24.77 -1.31 28.68
N MET A 454 -25.72 -2.25 28.56
CA MET A 454 -25.59 -3.43 27.69
C MET A 454 -25.41 -3.10 26.21
N TRP A 455 -25.85 -1.92 25.74
CA TRP A 455 -25.54 -1.44 24.38
C TRP A 455 -24.03 -1.39 24.13
N ASP A 456 -23.25 -0.76 25.03
CA ASP A 456 -21.80 -0.58 24.89
C ASP A 456 -21.02 -1.89 25.09
N VAL A 457 -21.55 -2.77 25.95
CA VAL A 457 -20.97 -4.10 26.16
C VAL A 457 -21.18 -4.96 24.92
N ASN A 458 -22.41 -5.05 24.41
CA ASN A 458 -22.77 -5.83 23.23
C ASN A 458 -22.11 -5.29 21.97
N MET A 459 -21.94 -3.97 21.85
CA MET A 459 -21.19 -3.37 20.75
C MET A 459 -19.79 -3.98 20.63
N ARG A 460 -19.06 -4.08 21.75
CA ARG A 460 -17.71 -4.65 21.79
C ARG A 460 -17.72 -6.17 21.64
N ALA A 461 -18.60 -6.86 22.37
CA ALA A 461 -18.70 -8.31 22.35
C ALA A 461 -19.10 -8.87 20.98
N PHE A 462 -20.12 -8.30 20.31
CA PHE A 462 -20.52 -8.77 18.98
C PHE A 462 -19.46 -8.50 17.93
N GLN A 463 -18.70 -7.42 18.08
CA GLN A 463 -17.61 -7.11 17.18
C GLN A 463 -16.51 -8.18 17.27
N ASP A 464 -16.11 -8.60 18.48
CA ASP A 464 -15.18 -9.72 18.69
C ASP A 464 -15.76 -11.06 18.22
N MET A 465 -17.03 -11.32 18.52
CA MET A 465 -17.75 -12.52 18.10
C MET A 465 -17.72 -12.67 16.58
N ILE A 466 -18.03 -11.62 15.82
CA ILE A 466 -18.12 -11.67 14.35
C ILE A 466 -16.72 -11.71 13.73
N LYS A 467 -15.76 -10.93 14.26
CA LYS A 467 -14.39 -10.88 13.71
C LYS A 467 -13.57 -12.13 14.01
N LEU A 468 -13.56 -12.54 15.28
CA LEU A 468 -12.65 -13.55 15.82
C LEU A 468 -13.36 -14.88 16.07
N GLY A 469 -14.69 -14.90 15.95
CA GLY A 469 -15.54 -16.09 16.09
C GLY A 469 -16.09 -16.31 17.49
N THR A 470 -15.52 -15.67 18.52
CA THR A 470 -15.89 -15.88 19.93
C THR A 470 -15.77 -14.60 20.72
N ALA A 471 -16.74 -14.35 21.60
CA ALA A 471 -16.68 -13.31 22.60
C ALA A 471 -17.07 -13.85 23.97
N VAL A 472 -16.48 -13.25 25.00
CA VAL A 472 -16.67 -13.65 26.39
C VAL A 472 -17.22 -12.45 27.16
N TYR A 473 -18.33 -12.65 27.87
CA TYR A 473 -18.87 -11.71 28.85
C TYR A 473 -18.33 -12.08 30.22
N LYS A 474 -18.05 -11.07 31.05
CA LYS A 474 -17.76 -11.21 32.46
C LYS A 474 -18.86 -10.54 33.26
N THR A 475 -19.54 -11.30 34.11
CA THR A 475 -20.48 -10.77 35.08
C THR A 475 -19.75 -10.56 36.40
N GLY A 476 -19.97 -9.42 37.05
CA GLY A 476 -19.29 -9.10 38.28
C GLY A 476 -20.00 -8.05 39.08
N TRP A 477 -19.38 -7.69 40.19
CA TRP A 477 -19.85 -6.64 41.05
C TRP A 477 -18.75 -5.60 41.26
N LYS A 478 -19.08 -4.33 41.03
CA LYS A 478 -18.13 -3.23 41.18
C LYS A 478 -18.32 -2.54 42.52
N PHE A 479 -17.31 -2.65 43.36
CA PHE A 479 -17.16 -1.90 44.61
C PHE A 479 -15.96 -0.95 44.49
N GLU A 480 -16.20 0.36 44.33
CA GLU A 480 -15.14 1.36 44.19
C GLU A 480 -15.45 2.59 45.06
N GLN A 481 -14.42 3.11 45.73
CA GLN A 481 -14.51 4.40 46.42
C GLN A 481 -13.81 5.46 45.58
N ARG A 482 -14.58 6.40 45.03
CA ARG A 482 -14.03 7.47 44.19
C ARG A 482 -14.18 8.81 44.87
N ARG A 483 -13.13 9.63 44.82
CA ARG A 483 -13.23 11.05 45.19
C ARG A 483 -13.75 11.82 43.99
N THR A 484 -14.96 12.33 44.11
CA THR A 484 -15.60 13.18 43.10
C THR A 484 -15.70 14.61 43.65
N TRP A 485 -15.65 15.58 42.76
CA TRP A 485 -15.99 16.95 43.13
C TRP A 485 -17.51 17.04 43.18
N GLY A 486 -18.04 17.41 44.33
CA GLY A 486 -19.45 17.70 44.52
C GLY A 486 -19.64 19.12 45.02
N TYR A 487 -20.89 19.48 45.24
CA TYR A 487 -21.27 20.71 45.91
C TYR A 487 -21.86 20.36 47.28
N ASP A 488 -21.55 21.15 48.31
CA ASP A 488 -22.29 21.09 49.57
C ASP A 488 -23.64 21.80 49.43
N ASP A 489 -24.45 21.77 50.51
CA ASP A 489 -25.77 22.42 50.56
C ASP A 489 -25.69 23.96 50.39
N GLN A 490 -24.48 24.54 50.44
CA GLN A 490 -24.19 25.96 50.21
C GLN A 490 -23.56 26.22 48.84
N LEU A 491 -23.57 25.23 47.92
CA LEU A 491 -22.99 25.31 46.58
C LEU A 491 -21.48 25.58 46.54
N ASN A 492 -20.75 25.28 47.61
CA ASN A 492 -19.29 25.28 47.59
C ASN A 492 -18.77 23.97 47.03
N ARG A 493 -17.68 24.04 46.26
CA ARG A 493 -17.07 22.87 45.65
C ARG A 493 -16.28 22.08 46.70
N VAL A 494 -16.80 20.93 47.13
CA VAL A 494 -16.17 20.06 48.14
C VAL A 494 -15.78 18.72 47.53
N ARG A 495 -14.69 18.12 48.01
CA ARG A 495 -14.34 16.74 47.63
C ARG A 495 -15.23 15.79 48.41
N ARG A 496 -16.18 15.15 47.71
CA ARG A 496 -17.02 14.11 48.28
C ARG A 496 -16.41 12.75 47.96
N THR A 497 -16.53 11.84 48.90
CA THR A 497 -16.16 10.45 48.68
C THR A 497 -17.43 9.68 48.33
N GLU A 498 -17.52 9.23 47.09
CA GLU A 498 -18.66 8.48 46.56
C GLU A 498 -18.32 7.00 46.57
N MET A 499 -19.24 6.19 47.11
CA MET A 499 -19.11 4.74 47.14
C MET A 499 -19.97 4.15 46.04
N ILE A 500 -19.32 3.59 45.02
CA ILE A 500 -19.97 2.90 43.92
C ILE A 500 -20.15 1.45 44.35
N ASN A 501 -21.41 0.99 44.37
CA ASN A 501 -21.81 -0.37 44.73
C ASN A 501 -22.90 -0.83 43.76
N ARG A 502 -22.51 -1.51 42.67
CA ARG A 502 -23.45 -1.94 41.63
C ARG A 502 -22.99 -3.18 40.86
N PRO A 503 -23.92 -3.98 40.29
CA PRO A 503 -23.57 -5.04 39.36
C PRO A 503 -22.99 -4.44 38.07
N VAL A 504 -22.09 -5.19 37.43
CA VAL A 504 -21.49 -4.83 36.14
C VAL A 504 -21.41 -6.05 35.24
N VAL A 505 -21.61 -5.83 33.94
CA VAL A 505 -21.29 -6.79 32.90
C VAL A 505 -20.29 -6.11 31.97
N ASP A 506 -19.23 -6.81 31.61
CA ASP A 506 -18.25 -6.30 30.65
C ASP A 506 -17.84 -7.39 29.66
N HIS A 507 -17.12 -7.00 28.62
CA HIS A 507 -16.60 -7.90 27.60
C HIS A 507 -15.10 -8.12 27.78
N VAL A 508 -14.70 -9.39 27.90
CA VAL A 508 -13.29 -9.80 27.90
C VAL A 508 -12.89 -10.13 26.47
N HIS A 509 -12.00 -9.31 25.90
CA HIS A 509 -11.46 -9.53 24.56
C HIS A 509 -10.82 -10.91 24.49
N ILE A 510 -11.13 -11.71 23.46
CA ILE A 510 -10.77 -13.13 23.44
C ILE A 510 -9.26 -13.34 23.63
N VAL A 511 -8.42 -12.47 23.06
CA VAL A 511 -6.93 -12.43 23.20
C VAL A 511 -6.44 -12.43 24.66
N ASN A 512 -7.26 -11.94 25.59
CA ASN A 512 -6.95 -11.90 27.02
C ASN A 512 -7.58 -13.07 27.80
N PHE A 513 -8.36 -13.95 27.17
CA PHE A 513 -9.01 -15.07 27.83
C PHE A 513 -8.39 -16.41 27.42
N LEU A 514 -8.02 -17.25 28.38
CA LEU A 514 -7.43 -18.57 28.19
C LEU A 514 -8.29 -19.66 28.79
N VAL A 515 -8.28 -20.80 28.10
CA VAL A 515 -8.91 -22.04 28.52
C VAL A 515 -7.98 -23.21 28.17
N PRO A 516 -8.13 -24.37 28.83
CA PRO A 516 -7.48 -25.62 28.42
C PRO A 516 -7.75 -25.92 26.94
N PRO A 517 -6.76 -26.39 26.17
CA PRO A 517 -6.92 -26.68 24.74
C PRO A 517 -8.08 -27.64 24.42
N GLU A 518 -8.36 -28.58 25.33
CA GLU A 518 -9.39 -29.60 25.25
C GLU A 518 -10.79 -29.11 25.68
N ALA A 519 -10.90 -27.94 26.29
CA ALA A 519 -12.15 -27.43 26.81
C ALA A 519 -13.10 -27.01 25.67
N ARG A 520 -14.41 -27.17 25.91
CA ARG A 520 -15.49 -26.67 25.04
C ARG A 520 -16.35 -25.63 25.72
N ASP A 521 -16.30 -25.52 27.03
CA ASP A 521 -17.05 -24.55 27.81
C ASP A 521 -16.23 -24.05 29.00
N THR A 522 -16.61 -22.90 29.56
CA THR A 522 -15.97 -22.34 30.76
C THR A 522 -16.45 -23.01 32.04
N ASP A 523 -17.66 -23.54 32.03
CA ASP A 523 -18.24 -24.27 33.16
C ASP A 523 -17.54 -25.64 33.30
N PRO A 524 -16.96 -25.98 34.47
CA PRO A 524 -16.35 -27.30 34.69
C PRO A 524 -17.36 -28.45 34.75
N ASP A 525 -18.64 -28.17 35.05
CA ASP A 525 -19.66 -29.21 35.27
C ASP A 525 -20.31 -29.74 33.98
N VAL A 526 -20.08 -29.08 32.85
CA VAL A 526 -20.56 -29.54 31.54
C VAL A 526 -19.57 -30.52 30.88
N GLN A 527 -20.06 -31.30 29.91
CA GLN A 527 -19.22 -32.26 29.20
C GLN A 527 -18.09 -31.54 28.43
N HIS A 528 -16.84 -31.93 28.70
CA HIS A 528 -15.64 -31.23 28.23
C HIS A 528 -15.54 -29.78 28.74
N GLY A 529 -16.07 -29.52 29.94
CA GLY A 529 -15.90 -28.28 30.67
C GLY A 529 -14.45 -27.99 31.04
N ALA A 530 -14.11 -26.71 31.12
CA ALA A 530 -12.77 -26.28 31.49
C ALA A 530 -12.52 -26.51 32.98
N ILE A 531 -11.48 -27.26 33.35
CA ILE A 531 -11.06 -27.39 34.76
C ILE A 531 -10.51 -26.07 35.33
N TRP A 532 -9.98 -25.19 34.47
CA TRP A 532 -9.55 -23.85 34.81
C TRP A 532 -9.83 -22.88 33.66
N VAL A 533 -10.01 -21.60 33.95
CA VAL A 533 -10.01 -20.52 32.94
C VAL A 533 -9.19 -19.37 33.47
N ALA A 534 -8.53 -18.62 32.60
CA ALA A 534 -7.71 -17.49 33.02
C ALA A 534 -7.98 -16.24 32.19
N GLU A 535 -8.14 -15.12 32.89
CA GLU A 535 -8.22 -13.80 32.30
C GLU A 535 -6.92 -13.03 32.54
N ARG A 536 -6.40 -12.42 31.47
CA ARG A 536 -5.23 -11.57 31.50
C ARG A 536 -5.60 -10.18 31.97
N LEU A 537 -5.08 -9.79 33.13
CA LEU A 537 -5.19 -8.46 33.70
C LEU A 537 -3.90 -7.66 33.43
N ARG A 538 -4.04 -6.33 33.35
CA ARG A 538 -2.93 -5.40 33.09
C ARG A 538 -2.92 -4.21 34.05
N PRO A 539 -2.82 -4.42 35.37
CA PRO A 539 -2.70 -3.32 36.31
C PRO A 539 -1.39 -2.56 36.13
N ARG A 540 -1.41 -1.26 36.43
CA ARG A 540 -0.20 -0.43 36.57
C ARG A 540 0.38 -0.55 37.98
N PRO A 541 1.69 -0.31 38.18
CA PRO A 541 2.33 -0.34 39.49
C PRO A 541 1.59 0.40 40.63
N PRO A 542 1.03 1.62 40.45
CA PRO A 542 0.29 2.28 41.53
C PRO A 542 -0.95 1.49 41.95
N VAL A 543 -1.64 0.90 40.98
CA VAL A 543 -2.86 0.12 41.20
C VAL A 543 -2.51 -1.17 41.94
N LEU A 544 -1.44 -1.85 41.54
CA LEU A 544 -0.98 -3.07 42.20
C LEU A 544 -0.57 -2.83 43.66
N ARG A 545 0.16 -1.74 43.93
CA ARG A 545 0.49 -1.32 45.31
C ARG A 545 -0.75 -0.93 46.12
N ALA A 546 -1.74 -0.30 45.48
CA ALA A 546 -3.01 0.04 46.13
C ALA A 546 -3.79 -1.22 46.51
N MET A 547 -3.81 -2.25 45.66
CA MET A 547 -4.45 -3.55 45.94
C MET A 547 -3.77 -4.30 47.09
N ALA A 548 -2.46 -4.17 47.28
CA ALA A 548 -1.76 -4.71 48.46
C ALA A 548 -2.16 -4.03 49.78
N ARG A 549 -2.52 -2.74 49.71
CA ARG A 549 -2.89 -1.91 50.87
C ARG A 549 -4.40 -1.86 51.12
N GLY A 550 -5.19 -2.39 50.19
CA GLY A 550 -6.64 -2.46 50.30
C GLY A 550 -7.06 -3.24 51.55
N GLN A 551 -8.19 -2.86 52.13
CA GLN A 551 -8.90 -3.65 53.13
C GLN A 551 -10.36 -3.79 52.70
N GLU A 552 -11.00 -4.89 53.11
CA GLU A 552 -12.43 -5.10 52.89
C GLU A 552 -13.23 -3.89 53.40
N PRO A 553 -14.25 -3.41 52.65
CA PRO A 553 -14.98 -4.08 51.56
C PRO A 553 -14.51 -3.76 50.12
N PHE A 554 -13.30 -3.21 49.92
CA PHE A 554 -12.82 -2.79 48.59
C PHE A 554 -11.93 -3.84 47.90
N LEU A 555 -12.09 -4.02 46.57
CA LEU A 555 -11.48 -5.07 45.73
C LEU A 555 -9.94 -4.96 45.57
N PRO A 556 -9.25 -6.08 45.29
CA PRO A 556 -9.01 -7.21 46.17
C PRO A 556 -7.70 -7.06 46.97
N ASN A 557 -7.67 -7.53 48.22
CA ASN A 557 -6.45 -7.58 49.02
C ASN A 557 -5.45 -8.55 48.38
N PHE A 558 -4.26 -8.07 48.01
CA PHE A 558 -3.13 -8.92 47.62
C PHE A 558 -2.18 -9.14 48.78
N ILE A 559 -1.46 -10.26 48.75
CA ILE A 559 -0.42 -10.58 49.72
C ILE A 559 0.72 -9.55 49.54
N PRO A 560 1.02 -8.71 50.55
CA PRO A 560 2.00 -7.63 50.41
C PRO A 560 3.38 -8.12 49.96
N GLU A 561 3.85 -9.24 50.50
CA GLU A 561 5.15 -9.83 50.19
C GLU A 561 5.21 -10.36 48.75
N ALA A 562 4.11 -10.91 48.25
CA ALA A 562 3.99 -11.37 46.88
C ALA A 562 4.02 -10.19 45.89
N VAL A 563 3.32 -9.10 46.22
CA VAL A 563 3.35 -7.86 45.43
C VAL A 563 4.75 -7.28 45.39
N GLU A 564 5.46 -7.22 46.52
CA GLU A 564 6.84 -6.74 46.55
C GLU A 564 7.77 -7.59 45.67
N THR A 565 7.60 -8.90 45.68
CA THR A 565 8.36 -9.82 44.81
C THR A 565 8.14 -9.52 43.32
N VAL A 566 6.88 -9.30 42.91
CA VAL A 566 6.54 -8.91 41.54
C VAL A 566 7.12 -7.53 41.20
N MET A 567 7.00 -6.56 42.10
CA MET A 567 7.54 -5.20 41.91
C MET A 567 9.06 -5.22 41.72
N ARG A 568 9.79 -5.98 42.56
CA ARG A 568 11.25 -6.14 42.45
C ARG A 568 11.66 -6.77 41.12
N TRP A 569 10.89 -7.74 40.63
CA TRP A 569 11.12 -8.32 39.29
C TRP A 569 10.91 -7.30 38.17
N VAL A 570 9.86 -6.45 38.26
CA VAL A 570 9.61 -5.39 37.27
C VAL A 570 10.74 -4.35 37.27
N GLU A 571 11.21 -3.93 38.45
CA GLU A 571 12.35 -3.00 38.63
C GLU A 571 13.64 -3.59 38.03
N ASN A 572 13.94 -4.87 38.30
CA ASN A 572 15.11 -5.54 37.73
C ASN A 572 15.00 -5.69 36.20
N SER A 573 13.81 -5.98 35.67
CA SER A 573 13.61 -6.11 34.22
C SER A 573 13.82 -4.78 33.48
N LEU A 574 13.62 -3.65 34.15
CA LEU A 574 13.88 -2.32 33.58
C LEU A 574 15.37 -2.01 33.50
N THR A 575 16.13 -2.30 34.56
CA THR A 575 17.58 -2.08 34.54
C THR A 575 18.27 -2.89 33.43
N ASP A 576 17.78 -4.09 33.11
CA ASP A 576 18.26 -4.88 31.96
C ASP A 576 17.89 -4.27 30.60
N GLU A 577 16.64 -3.82 30.41
CA GLU A 577 16.18 -3.18 29.17
C GLU A 577 16.81 -1.79 28.96
N GLU A 578 17.00 -1.02 30.02
CA GLU A 578 17.70 0.28 30.03
C GLU A 578 19.20 0.10 29.76
N SER A 579 19.83 -0.97 30.27
CA SER A 579 21.21 -1.33 29.92
C SER A 579 21.35 -1.67 28.43
N GLN A 580 20.32 -2.27 27.81
CA GLN A 580 20.29 -2.49 26.36
C GLN A 580 20.01 -1.22 25.54
N ARG A 581 19.18 -0.29 26.06
CA ARG A 581 18.89 0.99 25.39
C ARG A 581 20.00 2.04 25.53
N ASN A 582 20.72 2.06 26.65
CA ASN A 582 21.84 2.96 26.91
C ASN A 582 23.06 2.73 25.99
N VAL A 583 23.07 1.65 25.19
CA VAL A 583 24.02 1.48 24.09
C VAL A 583 23.70 2.41 22.90
N ASN A 584 22.46 2.89 22.76
CA ASN A 584 22.01 3.67 21.60
C ASN A 584 21.51 5.10 21.87
N ASP A 585 21.11 5.49 23.09
CA ASP A 585 20.74 6.89 23.36
C ASP A 585 20.97 7.30 24.81
N ARG A 586 21.57 8.49 25.03
CA ARG A 586 21.76 9.10 26.35
C ARG A 586 20.60 10.07 26.65
N ILE A 587 19.59 9.62 27.39
CA ILE A 587 18.56 10.50 27.98
C ILE A 587 18.31 10.06 29.44
N GLY A 588 18.27 11.03 30.36
CA GLY A 588 18.53 10.86 31.80
C GLY A 588 17.38 10.39 32.72
N ASP A 589 17.76 10.24 33.99
CA ASP A 589 17.07 9.50 35.07
C ASP A 589 15.65 9.97 35.44
N GLU A 590 15.24 11.22 35.24
CA GLU A 590 13.92 11.71 35.70
C GLU A 590 12.74 11.18 34.87
N LEU A 591 12.96 10.82 33.60
CA LEU A 591 11.93 10.21 32.73
C LEU A 591 11.68 8.73 33.09
N SER A 592 12.65 8.07 33.74
CA SER A 592 12.58 6.63 34.06
C SER A 592 11.50 6.31 35.10
N GLY A 593 11.36 7.12 36.15
CA GLY A 593 10.37 6.91 37.21
C GLY A 593 8.93 7.11 36.74
N ALA A 594 8.68 8.09 35.87
CA ALA A 594 7.36 8.29 35.25
C ALA A 594 7.02 7.16 34.27
N PHE A 595 8.02 6.67 33.53
CA PHE A 595 7.87 5.52 32.63
C PHE A 595 7.56 4.24 33.40
N PHE A 596 8.24 3.98 34.51
CA PHE A 596 7.98 2.88 35.44
C PHE A 596 6.51 2.82 35.86
N GLU A 597 5.99 3.92 36.41
CA GLU A 597 4.62 4.00 36.96
C GLU A 597 3.52 3.87 35.88
N SER A 598 3.89 4.02 34.60
CA SER A 598 2.98 3.89 33.46
C SER A 598 2.93 2.49 32.85
N ARG A 599 3.88 1.59 33.18
CA ARG A 599 4.00 0.24 32.59
C ARG A 599 2.83 -0.65 33.02
N GLU A 600 2.37 -1.49 32.09
CA GLU A 600 1.37 -2.53 32.39
C GLU A 600 2.08 -3.81 32.88
N ILE A 601 1.63 -4.36 34.01
CA ILE A 601 2.12 -5.64 34.55
C ILE A 601 1.14 -6.73 34.14
N GLU A 602 1.62 -7.80 33.50
CA GLU A 602 0.76 -8.91 33.09
C GLU A 602 0.48 -9.85 34.28
N LEU A 603 -0.79 -9.90 34.71
CA LEU A 603 -1.28 -10.85 35.71
C LEU A 603 -2.35 -11.76 35.10
N TRP A 604 -2.51 -12.94 35.69
CA TRP A 604 -3.55 -13.89 35.32
C TRP A 604 -4.50 -14.08 36.52
N GLU A 605 -5.77 -13.74 36.34
CA GLU A 605 -6.84 -14.15 37.26
C GLU A 605 -7.37 -15.49 36.79
N VAL A 606 -7.12 -16.55 37.56
CA VAL A 606 -7.43 -17.93 37.21
C VAL A 606 -8.55 -18.42 38.10
N HIS A 607 -9.66 -18.82 37.50
CA HIS A 607 -10.71 -19.59 38.17
C HIS A 607 -10.44 -21.07 37.93
N ILE A 608 -10.25 -21.85 38.99
CA ILE A 608 -9.84 -23.25 38.90
C ILE A 608 -10.59 -24.10 39.92
N ARG A 609 -10.95 -25.32 39.50
CA ARG A 609 -11.40 -26.38 40.41
C ARG A 609 -10.20 -27.22 40.82
N PHE A 610 -9.90 -27.26 42.11
CA PHE A 610 -8.68 -27.86 42.62
C PHE A 610 -8.84 -28.34 44.06
N ASP A 611 -8.36 -29.53 44.37
CA ASP A 611 -8.30 -30.07 45.73
C ASP A 611 -7.23 -29.34 46.57
N THR A 612 -7.65 -28.40 47.41
CA THR A 612 -6.74 -27.52 48.17
C THR A 612 -6.14 -28.20 49.40
N THR A 613 -6.83 -29.18 49.99
CA THR A 613 -6.46 -29.84 51.25
C THR A 613 -5.75 -31.18 51.04
N GLY A 614 -5.95 -31.83 49.90
CA GLY A 614 -5.47 -33.17 49.57
C GLY A 614 -6.41 -34.29 50.02
N ASP A 615 -7.67 -34.00 50.32
CA ASP A 615 -8.67 -34.98 50.79
C ASP A 615 -9.51 -35.59 49.65
N GLY A 616 -9.23 -35.19 48.40
CA GLY A 616 -9.95 -35.65 47.21
C GLY A 616 -11.23 -34.88 46.91
N ILE A 617 -11.57 -33.86 47.70
CA ILE A 617 -12.69 -32.93 47.43
C ILE A 617 -12.11 -31.72 46.71
N GLU A 618 -12.59 -31.47 45.50
CA GLU A 618 -12.15 -30.29 44.74
C GLU A 618 -12.96 -29.07 45.14
N GLU A 619 -12.26 -27.94 45.38
CA GLU A 619 -12.90 -26.66 45.62
C GLU A 619 -12.72 -25.72 44.43
N ASP A 620 -13.74 -24.88 44.19
CA ASP A 620 -13.64 -23.78 43.23
C ASP A 620 -12.93 -22.59 43.91
N ILE A 621 -11.76 -22.23 43.38
CA ILE A 621 -10.92 -21.14 43.89
C ILE A 621 -10.56 -20.16 42.78
N ILE A 622 -10.33 -18.91 43.17
CA ILE A 622 -9.87 -17.82 42.33
C ILE A 622 -8.45 -17.45 42.76
N VAL A 623 -7.52 -17.49 41.80
CA VAL A 623 -6.10 -17.28 42.04
C VAL A 623 -5.60 -16.15 41.15
N THR A 624 -4.96 -15.13 41.73
CA THR A 624 -4.23 -14.13 40.95
C THR A 624 -2.76 -14.52 40.89
N TYR A 625 -2.25 -14.76 39.68
CA TYR A 625 -0.95 -15.36 39.43
C TYR A 625 -0.07 -14.49 38.53
N HIS A 626 1.19 -14.27 38.92
CA HIS A 626 2.21 -13.66 38.08
C HIS A 626 3.13 -14.75 37.52
N LYS A 627 3.00 -14.99 36.21
CA LYS A 627 3.70 -16.08 35.51
C LYS A 627 5.23 -15.97 35.54
N PRO A 628 5.86 -14.80 35.29
CA PRO A 628 7.33 -14.69 35.26
C PRO A 628 8.01 -15.07 36.58
N THR A 629 7.44 -14.67 37.72
CA THR A 629 7.98 -14.97 39.06
C THR A 629 7.38 -16.23 39.69
N ALA A 630 6.44 -16.90 39.00
CA ALA A 630 5.66 -18.01 39.53
C ALA A 630 5.08 -17.73 40.93
N THR A 631 4.50 -16.54 41.11
CA THR A 631 4.01 -16.07 42.41
C THR A 631 2.49 -15.93 42.41
N ILE A 632 1.83 -16.52 43.41
CA ILE A 632 0.41 -16.28 43.70
C ILE A 632 0.29 -15.03 44.56
N LEU A 633 -0.39 -14.02 44.05
CA LEU A 633 -0.66 -12.75 44.76
C LEU A 633 -1.90 -12.84 45.65
N ARG A 634 -2.83 -13.74 45.32
CA ARG A 634 -4.11 -13.93 46.02
C ARG A 634 -4.71 -15.29 45.72
N SER A 635 -5.36 -15.87 46.72
CA SER A 635 -6.16 -17.09 46.62
C SER A 635 -7.41 -16.96 47.49
N VAL A 636 -8.58 -17.08 46.86
CA VAL A 636 -9.87 -17.02 47.56
C VAL A 636 -10.81 -18.11 47.07
N TYR A 637 -11.70 -18.59 47.93
CA TYR A 637 -12.81 -19.44 47.48
C TYR A 637 -13.76 -18.66 46.57
N ASP A 638 -14.29 -19.32 45.54
CA ASP A 638 -15.31 -18.71 44.69
C ASP A 638 -16.57 -18.44 45.54
N TRP A 639 -17.20 -17.30 45.27
CA TRP A 639 -18.26 -16.70 46.07
C TRP A 639 -19.54 -16.53 45.26
N LEU A 640 -19.51 -16.85 43.96
CA LEU A 640 -20.65 -16.72 43.06
C LEU A 640 -21.52 -17.98 43.10
N PRO A 641 -22.79 -17.89 43.57
CA PRO A 641 -23.73 -18.99 43.50
C PRO A 641 -24.22 -19.13 42.05
N GLY A 642 -23.47 -19.88 41.23
CA GLY A 642 -23.79 -20.07 39.81
C GLY A 642 -22.63 -20.48 38.91
N GLY A 643 -21.46 -20.76 39.46
CA GLY A 643 -20.25 -21.09 38.70
C GLY A 643 -19.43 -19.84 38.36
N ARG A 644 -18.57 -19.98 37.35
CA ARG A 644 -17.60 -18.94 36.98
C ARG A 644 -18.28 -17.71 36.36
N PRO A 645 -17.72 -16.49 36.51
CA PRO A 645 -18.34 -15.26 36.04
C PRO A 645 -18.34 -15.07 34.51
N TYR A 646 -18.05 -16.12 33.72
CA TYR A 646 -17.82 -16.01 32.28
C TYR A 646 -18.93 -16.66 31.48
N SER A 647 -19.49 -15.91 30.52
CA SER A 647 -20.47 -16.40 29.55
C SER A 647 -19.93 -16.25 28.13
N VAL A 648 -19.95 -17.32 27.35
CA VAL A 648 -19.33 -17.36 26.01
C VAL A 648 -20.39 -17.35 24.92
N ILE A 649 -20.20 -16.48 23.92
CA ILE A 649 -20.96 -16.49 22.67
C ILE A 649 -20.03 -16.77 21.49
N ARG A 650 -20.55 -17.50 20.49
CA ARG A 650 -19.80 -17.92 19.31
C ARG A 650 -20.60 -17.57 18.07
N TYR A 651 -19.93 -17.07 17.04
CA TYR A 651 -20.59 -16.75 15.77
C TYR A 651 -21.02 -18.03 15.05
N LEU A 652 -20.05 -18.82 14.60
CA LEU A 652 -20.27 -20.21 14.16
C LEU A 652 -19.58 -21.15 15.14
N ARG A 653 -20.23 -22.26 15.49
CA ARG A 653 -19.63 -23.28 16.36
C ARG A 653 -18.53 -24.02 15.59
N GLY A 654 -17.31 -24.04 16.13
CA GLY A 654 -16.20 -24.83 15.61
C GLY A 654 -15.96 -26.11 16.43
N ASP A 655 -14.94 -26.88 16.05
CA ASP A 655 -14.46 -28.03 16.83
C ASP A 655 -13.60 -27.54 18.01
N GLY A 656 -14.26 -27.19 19.12
CA GLY A 656 -13.59 -26.80 20.37
C GLY A 656 -14.22 -25.57 21.05
N PHE A 657 -13.45 -24.93 21.93
CA PHE A 657 -13.89 -23.70 22.62
C PHE A 657 -14.07 -22.50 21.68
N TYR A 658 -13.20 -22.37 20.67
CA TYR A 658 -13.20 -21.21 19.76
C TYR A 658 -14.15 -21.44 18.58
N GLY A 659 -15.04 -20.48 18.35
CA GLY A 659 -15.89 -20.40 17.17
C GLY A 659 -15.16 -19.86 15.93
N ILE A 660 -15.84 -19.93 14.79
CA ILE A 660 -15.34 -19.45 13.50
C ILE A 660 -15.96 -18.07 13.22
N GLY A 661 -15.10 -17.06 13.00
CA GLY A 661 -15.50 -15.70 12.63
C GLY A 661 -15.58 -15.49 11.12
N VAL A 662 -15.95 -14.28 10.71
CA VAL A 662 -15.90 -13.82 9.31
C VAL A 662 -14.47 -13.51 8.87
N GLY A 663 -13.58 -13.27 9.83
CA GLY A 663 -12.19 -12.92 9.59
C GLY A 663 -11.26 -14.04 9.22
#